data_AF-A0A812RTM2-F1
#
_entry.id   AF-A0A812RTM2-F1
#
_cell.length_a   1.000
_cell.length_b   1.000
_cell.length_c   1.000
_cell.angle_alpha   90.00
_cell.angle_beta   90.00
_cell.angle_gamma   90.00
#
_symmetry.space_group_name_H-M   'P 1'
#
loop_
_entity.id
_entity.type
_entity.pdbx_description
1 polymer ?
#
loop_
_entity_poly.entity_id
_entity_poly.type
_entity_poly.pdbx_seq_one_letter_code
_entity_poly.pdbx_strand_id
1 'polypeptide(L)'
;MHSSQKECNSSMKNYRNAVGDFIGGEVQPFPSSCENGVLKLRGSYTASERTFPSCSLLGEPGTQVIIEAPLYFNGDVIVQGELRVSSDRMLTTPCLIVKGSLFLKGANASFRGCVNIGHSRDGPPHGGAAHVSENVIMIASTVTFEHGMAHRGGCLFVGKDFKQNEASVALFRNCSASDGPGGGLCVVENFEQTGSSAAEFDECQANGENANGGGLFAKSFFQEGSSSILFRNCSATGGGGLYAYEAVQTDGSRGQFENCMSLDGGGGGLKVLGTFQHERSSLQFKDCWSFQDGGCLWALGMFQVMSTAFFVNCRTSQGRGGGIHARKLYQASFSSLHFENCKASGSGGGMCIRNTFDQSNSDARFSNCSSKRSGGGAFVEREFSQQRDGSVNFENCSANAGGGLKARSFLQNAGSKAVFDACTSVDDGGGSFVDFFQQDAVSSALFLRCSAERNGGGLSVGRLHGNGSMYFGTCQAEAGGGFQIQTSVEFYGPLVLKECHSNSHGGGILSLSDRPGRFRSLDVEECTSATAAALAVTRGTAEIRITFLRLLDNHGSDSIDISVSGSLIIENASFEARYQEGAGGHPAVSISAHHILTEAEIDCTRLKACRLMADEFQVAGFLCSVGSGVGSQDVTQHGCLRCREGYTQICHRSQRSCQRCPTKARRCFAGSLEMEPGVMLEVQNVSRTFRCPNEVACPGGSLPSKEIGMCRPGYNGRGCVNCDNGYAMADSSVLSCTACSDNGWVQTVQWLLFFLQRVFLFALAATSVLGARSAGSVKRSAIYINQLIAFATISKTIMTAVLQTQTAKEMGRMAAAMIQTSVILADSGSGEGALLGASTQCLLSYIDFGKSLAGAHFLELAVAALLVASLASLKDSKVALVAGLNCFLPPVVAGFGKYLVCYRLEPEDRFLSLHCPFLPTESLMVGFVLVFCGLILCFAAGLCKWLSLSQSKQSKGKLQVLDEAHVIFLTSKYKPRYTLFETERLVRKTLITLIRAVLPISLSPALQMGSLGVVVLTSLLLYTLCNPYHAPEFNWSEIALLSTAAYMVFLTSSLLANESHWAHSVLTQQAIILCTAVAATVASSLMTCRILLEKLREREGARDLEREQQAHAGSIELQSQSLARR
;
A
#
# COMPACT_ATOMS: atom_id res chain seq x y z
N MET A 1 -24.48 -0.99 69.96
CA MET A 1 -24.43 -2.37 70.50
C MET A 1 -25.31 -2.61 71.73
N HIS A 2 -25.72 -1.61 72.53
CA HIS A 2 -26.61 -1.85 73.69
C HIS A 2 -28.13 -1.80 73.41
N SER A 3 -28.61 -1.28 72.26
CA SER A 3 -30.05 -1.29 71.94
C SER A 3 -30.53 -2.60 71.31
N SER A 4 -29.68 -3.29 70.54
CA SER A 4 -30.00 -4.55 69.84
C SER A 4 -30.17 -5.77 70.78
N GLN A 5 -29.67 -5.68 72.01
CA GLN A 5 -29.76 -6.77 73.00
C GLN A 5 -31.13 -6.83 73.72
N LYS A 6 -31.88 -5.70 73.75
CA LYS A 6 -33.24 -5.67 74.33
C LYS A 6 -34.30 -6.24 73.39
N GLU A 7 -34.18 -6.04 72.08
CA GLU A 7 -35.11 -6.62 71.10
C GLU A 7 -34.92 -8.13 70.94
N CYS A 8 -33.69 -8.63 71.06
CA CYS A 8 -33.40 -10.07 70.99
C CYS A 8 -34.02 -10.85 72.18
N ASN A 9 -33.98 -10.28 73.39
CA ASN A 9 -34.61 -10.89 74.57
C ASN A 9 -36.15 -10.86 74.53
N SER A 10 -36.75 -9.90 73.83
CA SER A 10 -38.21 -9.83 73.62
C SER A 10 -38.68 -10.88 72.61
N SER A 11 -37.95 -11.05 71.50
CA SER A 11 -38.28 -12.06 70.48
C SER A 11 -38.09 -13.50 70.97
N MET A 12 -37.06 -13.80 71.77
CA MET A 12 -36.90 -15.14 72.36
C MET A 12 -38.03 -15.52 73.33
N LYS A 13 -38.60 -14.53 74.05
CA LYS A 13 -39.70 -14.78 75.00
C LYS A 13 -41.01 -15.10 74.28
N ASN A 14 -41.27 -14.46 73.14
CA ASN A 14 -42.43 -14.76 72.30
C ASN A 14 -42.27 -16.08 71.51
N TYR A 15 -41.05 -16.45 71.11
CA TYR A 15 -40.77 -17.73 70.45
C TYR A 15 -40.97 -18.93 71.39
N ARG A 16 -40.59 -18.81 72.67
CA ARG A 16 -40.87 -19.85 73.69
C ARG A 16 -42.37 -20.10 73.90
N ASN A 17 -43.20 -19.06 73.78
CA ASN A 17 -44.64 -19.20 73.96
C ASN A 17 -45.35 -19.76 72.71
N ALA A 18 -44.86 -19.46 71.49
CA ALA A 18 -45.47 -19.96 70.24
C ALA A 18 -45.12 -21.43 69.92
N VAL A 19 -43.99 -21.95 70.43
CA VAL A 19 -43.61 -23.37 70.27
C VAL A 19 -44.34 -24.29 71.26
N GLY A 20 -44.80 -23.73 72.40
CA GLY A 20 -45.53 -24.50 73.42
C GLY A 20 -46.88 -25.05 72.96
N ASP A 21 -47.55 -24.40 72.00
CA ASP A 21 -48.91 -24.77 71.58
C ASP A 21 -48.97 -25.77 70.41
N PHE A 22 -47.83 -26.17 69.83
CA PHE A 22 -47.79 -27.09 68.67
C PHE A 22 -47.30 -28.51 68.98
N ILE A 23 -46.88 -28.79 70.22
CA ILE A 23 -46.37 -30.12 70.63
C ILE A 23 -47.29 -30.68 71.73
N GLY A 24 -48.46 -31.17 71.33
CA GLY A 24 -49.37 -31.91 72.22
C GLY A 24 -48.95 -33.37 72.49
N GLY A 25 -47.71 -33.74 72.18
CA GLY A 25 -47.16 -35.07 72.40
C GLY A 25 -46.40 -35.15 73.73
N GLU A 26 -46.72 -36.15 74.55
CA GLU A 26 -46.00 -36.44 75.80
C GLU A 26 -44.51 -36.70 75.52
N VAL A 27 -43.63 -35.92 76.14
CA VAL A 27 -42.17 -36.06 75.98
C VAL A 27 -41.71 -37.27 76.79
N GLN A 28 -41.19 -38.29 76.12
CA GLN A 28 -40.79 -39.55 76.74
C GLN A 28 -39.31 -39.54 77.15
N PRO A 29 -38.89 -40.28 78.19
CA PRO A 29 -37.47 -40.48 78.44
C PRO A 29 -36.84 -41.25 77.27
N PHE A 30 -35.63 -40.85 76.86
CA PHE A 30 -34.88 -41.55 75.82
C PHE A 30 -34.60 -43.01 76.24
N PRO A 31 -34.79 -44.01 75.36
CA PRO A 31 -34.62 -45.42 75.72
C PRO A 31 -33.24 -45.72 76.33
N SER A 32 -33.19 -46.59 77.34
CA SER A 32 -31.96 -46.88 78.11
C SER A 32 -31.04 -47.92 77.47
N SER A 33 -31.51 -48.70 76.50
CA SER A 33 -30.77 -49.78 75.83
C SER A 33 -31.10 -49.80 74.34
N CYS A 34 -30.11 -50.16 73.51
CA CYS A 34 -30.30 -50.41 72.09
C CYS A 34 -30.56 -51.91 71.86
N GLU A 35 -31.76 -52.37 72.21
CA GLU A 35 -32.14 -53.77 72.09
C GLU A 35 -32.09 -54.25 70.63
N ASN A 36 -31.44 -55.39 70.39
CA ASN A 36 -31.19 -55.95 69.05
C ASN A 36 -30.40 -55.03 68.10
N GLY A 37 -29.68 -54.04 68.63
CA GLY A 37 -28.88 -53.11 67.83
C GLY A 37 -29.71 -52.07 67.05
N VAL A 38 -31.02 -51.95 67.32
CA VAL A 38 -31.90 -50.96 66.66
C VAL A 38 -32.77 -50.25 67.69
N LEU A 39 -32.72 -48.92 67.72
CA LEU A 39 -33.60 -48.02 68.45
C LEU A 39 -34.60 -47.40 67.49
N LYS A 40 -35.87 -47.84 67.57
CA LYS A 40 -36.97 -47.21 66.85
C LYS A 40 -37.52 -46.06 67.70
N LEU A 41 -37.50 -44.86 67.17
CA LEU A 41 -37.92 -43.64 67.86
C LEU A 41 -39.16 -43.07 67.17
N ARG A 42 -40.16 -42.69 67.96
CA ARG A 42 -41.41 -42.07 67.51
C ARG A 42 -41.87 -41.01 68.50
N GLY A 43 -41.98 -39.76 68.05
CA GLY A 43 -42.40 -38.64 68.89
C GLY A 43 -41.22 -37.90 69.55
N SER A 44 -41.47 -37.22 70.66
CA SER A 44 -40.48 -36.37 71.34
C SER A 44 -39.87 -37.09 72.54
N TYR A 45 -38.55 -37.05 72.65
CA TYR A 45 -37.78 -37.66 73.74
C TYR A 45 -36.92 -36.65 74.46
N THR A 46 -36.66 -36.86 75.75
CA THR A 46 -35.63 -36.17 76.53
C THR A 46 -34.52 -37.14 76.89
N ALA A 47 -33.28 -36.81 76.55
CA ALA A 47 -32.11 -37.65 76.78
C ALA A 47 -31.25 -37.12 77.94
N SER A 48 -31.10 -37.95 78.96
CA SER A 48 -30.06 -37.82 79.99
C SER A 48 -28.78 -38.53 79.54
N GLU A 49 -27.70 -38.42 80.33
CA GLU A 49 -26.44 -39.09 80.03
C GLU A 49 -26.64 -40.60 79.89
N ARG A 50 -26.27 -41.15 78.73
CA ARG A 50 -26.43 -42.58 78.40
C ARG A 50 -25.29 -43.07 77.53
N THR A 51 -24.94 -44.34 77.71
CA THR A 51 -23.90 -45.02 76.94
C THR A 51 -24.48 -46.23 76.23
N PHE A 52 -24.25 -46.32 74.93
CA PHE A 52 -24.68 -47.41 74.07
C PHE A 52 -23.46 -48.11 73.43
N PRO A 53 -23.58 -49.40 73.07
CA PRO A 53 -22.66 -50.04 72.13
C PRO A 53 -22.93 -49.51 70.69
N SER A 54 -22.60 -50.28 69.65
CA SER A 54 -23.07 -49.97 68.29
C SER A 54 -24.59 -50.00 68.22
N CYS A 55 -25.21 -49.05 67.52
CA CYS A 55 -26.67 -48.89 67.50
C CYS A 55 -27.20 -48.24 66.22
N SER A 56 -28.33 -48.72 65.70
CA SER A 56 -29.06 -48.07 64.62
C SER A 56 -30.25 -47.26 65.16
N LEU A 57 -30.25 -45.95 64.94
CA LEU A 57 -31.35 -45.05 65.28
C LEU A 57 -32.29 -44.93 64.08
N LEU A 58 -33.51 -45.45 64.20
CA LEU A 58 -34.55 -45.35 63.17
C LEU A 58 -35.64 -44.38 63.65
N GLY A 59 -35.62 -43.15 63.14
CA GLY A 59 -36.60 -42.12 63.48
C GLY A 59 -37.82 -42.15 62.55
N GLU A 60 -39.02 -42.28 63.12
CA GLU A 60 -40.26 -42.06 62.38
C GLU A 60 -40.49 -40.56 62.11
N PRO A 61 -41.32 -40.19 61.12
CA PRO A 61 -41.63 -38.78 60.84
C PRO A 61 -42.05 -37.99 62.09
N GLY A 62 -41.45 -36.81 62.27
CA GLY A 62 -41.67 -35.95 63.45
C GLY A 62 -40.90 -36.33 64.72
N THR A 63 -39.99 -37.31 64.67
CA THR A 63 -39.18 -37.68 65.85
C THR A 63 -38.24 -36.55 66.28
N GLN A 64 -38.26 -36.21 67.57
CA GLN A 64 -37.40 -35.21 68.19
C GLN A 64 -36.71 -35.76 69.45
N VAL A 65 -35.46 -35.39 69.68
CA VAL A 65 -34.67 -35.74 70.87
C VAL A 65 -34.08 -34.46 71.46
N ILE A 66 -34.49 -34.12 72.68
CA ILE A 66 -33.99 -32.98 73.46
C ILE A 66 -32.88 -33.48 74.37
N ILE A 67 -31.66 -33.02 74.15
CA ILE A 67 -30.45 -33.44 74.87
C ILE A 67 -30.27 -32.56 76.11
N GLU A 68 -30.44 -33.16 77.30
CA GLU A 68 -30.07 -32.53 78.58
C GLU A 68 -28.65 -32.89 79.01
N ALA A 69 -28.16 -34.04 78.57
CA ALA A 69 -26.79 -34.51 78.77
C ALA A 69 -26.36 -35.45 77.62
N PRO A 70 -25.05 -35.62 77.38
CA PRO A 70 -24.53 -36.27 76.17
C PRO A 70 -24.97 -37.72 75.98
N LEU A 71 -25.12 -38.12 74.71
CA LEU A 71 -25.29 -39.50 74.31
C LEU A 71 -23.95 -40.09 73.84
N TYR A 72 -23.47 -41.13 74.52
CA TYR A 72 -22.24 -41.83 74.20
C TYR A 72 -22.52 -43.11 73.42
N PHE A 73 -21.81 -43.33 72.33
CA PHE A 73 -21.82 -44.56 71.54
C PHE A 73 -20.39 -45.09 71.47
N ASN A 74 -20.14 -46.24 72.08
CA ASN A 74 -18.81 -46.87 72.10
C ASN A 74 -18.44 -47.57 70.78
N GLY A 75 -19.40 -47.71 69.85
CA GLY A 75 -19.20 -48.32 68.53
C GLY A 75 -19.82 -47.48 67.42
N ASP A 76 -20.22 -48.14 66.33
CA ASP A 76 -20.80 -47.50 65.15
C ASP A 76 -22.27 -47.09 65.37
N VAL A 77 -22.67 -45.97 64.79
CA VAL A 77 -24.05 -45.48 64.83
C VAL A 77 -24.62 -45.39 63.42
N ILE A 78 -25.82 -45.93 63.20
CA ILE A 78 -26.53 -45.82 61.92
C ILE A 78 -27.83 -45.03 62.12
N VAL A 79 -27.92 -43.81 61.60
CA VAL A 79 -29.16 -43.01 61.62
C VAL A 79 -29.91 -43.18 60.32
N GLN A 80 -31.22 -43.44 60.43
CA GLN A 80 -32.15 -43.58 59.31
C GLN A 80 -33.49 -42.90 59.65
N GLY A 81 -34.23 -42.47 58.63
CA GLY A 81 -35.53 -41.80 58.82
C GLY A 81 -35.42 -40.35 59.28
N GLU A 82 -36.46 -39.78 59.89
CA GLU A 82 -36.48 -38.38 60.35
C GLU A 82 -36.03 -38.29 61.81
N LEU A 83 -35.02 -37.49 62.12
CA LEU A 83 -34.50 -37.33 63.49
C LEU A 83 -34.07 -35.89 63.77
N ARG A 84 -34.74 -35.23 64.72
CA ARG A 84 -34.37 -33.87 65.15
C ARG A 84 -33.75 -33.89 66.55
N VAL A 85 -32.45 -33.71 66.64
CA VAL A 85 -31.72 -33.57 67.90
C VAL A 85 -31.58 -32.08 68.22
N SER A 86 -31.93 -31.68 69.44
CA SER A 86 -31.77 -30.30 69.89
C SER A 86 -31.29 -30.22 71.34
N SER A 87 -30.52 -29.20 71.67
CA SER A 87 -30.23 -28.85 73.07
C SER A 87 -30.47 -27.36 73.28
N ASP A 88 -30.95 -27.02 74.48
CA ASP A 88 -31.06 -25.64 74.97
C ASP A 88 -30.04 -25.31 76.06
N ARG A 89 -29.19 -26.28 76.43
CA ARG A 89 -28.15 -26.14 77.45
C ARG A 89 -26.77 -26.04 76.81
N MET A 90 -25.90 -25.26 77.45
CA MET A 90 -24.47 -25.33 77.18
C MET A 90 -23.92 -26.55 77.92
N LEU A 91 -23.31 -27.46 77.17
CA LEU A 91 -22.70 -28.69 77.67
C LEU A 91 -21.17 -28.53 77.68
N THR A 92 -20.48 -29.30 78.53
CA THR A 92 -19.00 -29.35 78.53
C THR A 92 -18.43 -30.35 77.52
N THR A 93 -19.32 -31.02 76.78
CA THR A 93 -19.06 -32.06 75.80
C THR A 93 -20.11 -31.96 74.68
N PRO A 94 -19.89 -32.61 73.51
CA PRO A 94 -20.84 -32.61 72.40
C PRO A 94 -22.16 -33.30 72.77
N CYS A 95 -23.25 -32.94 72.07
CA CYS A 95 -24.54 -33.62 72.24
C CYS A 95 -24.44 -35.15 71.96
N LEU A 96 -23.70 -35.54 70.93
CA LEU A 96 -23.43 -36.94 70.59
C LEU A 96 -21.92 -37.22 70.55
N ILE A 97 -21.49 -38.31 71.18
CA ILE A 97 -20.11 -38.79 71.12
C ILE A 97 -20.10 -40.21 70.55
N VAL A 98 -19.52 -40.39 69.37
CA VAL A 98 -19.42 -41.66 68.66
C VAL A 98 -17.95 -42.06 68.56
N LYS A 99 -17.55 -43.12 69.26
CA LYS A 99 -16.18 -43.66 69.17
C LYS A 99 -15.94 -44.44 67.88
N GLY A 100 -16.99 -45.01 67.28
CA GLY A 100 -16.93 -45.64 65.96
C GLY A 100 -17.24 -44.67 64.83
N SER A 101 -17.78 -45.20 63.74
CA SER A 101 -18.24 -44.43 62.57
C SER A 101 -19.72 -44.06 62.69
N LEU A 102 -20.09 -42.92 62.13
CA LEU A 102 -21.48 -42.46 62.01
C LEU A 102 -21.96 -42.63 60.55
N PHE A 103 -22.94 -43.50 60.35
CA PHE A 103 -23.58 -43.75 59.07
C PHE A 103 -24.94 -43.05 59.03
N LEU A 104 -25.14 -42.18 58.04
CA LEU A 104 -26.39 -41.49 57.76
C LEU A 104 -26.94 -42.10 56.46
N LYS A 105 -27.98 -42.94 56.54
CA LYS A 105 -28.50 -43.72 55.40
C LYS A 105 -29.98 -43.47 55.19
N GLY A 106 -30.35 -42.74 54.13
CA GLY A 106 -31.74 -42.32 53.93
C GLY A 106 -32.27 -41.47 55.10
N ALA A 107 -31.39 -40.73 55.77
CA ALA A 107 -31.72 -39.95 56.95
C ALA A 107 -32.14 -38.52 56.56
N ASN A 108 -33.17 -37.99 57.22
CA ASN A 108 -33.49 -36.57 57.26
C ASN A 108 -33.28 -36.08 58.70
N ALA A 109 -32.03 -35.73 59.02
CA ALA A 109 -31.62 -35.42 60.38
C ALA A 109 -31.34 -33.93 60.59
N SER A 110 -31.61 -33.42 61.79
CA SER A 110 -31.29 -32.04 62.17
C SER A 110 -30.68 -32.01 63.57
N PHE A 111 -29.59 -31.27 63.75
CA PHE A 111 -28.92 -31.04 65.03
C PHE A 111 -28.90 -29.55 65.33
N ARG A 112 -29.56 -29.09 66.41
CA ARG A 112 -29.74 -27.67 66.69
C ARG A 112 -29.36 -27.26 68.11
N GLY A 113 -28.63 -26.16 68.26
CA GLY A 113 -28.38 -25.52 69.56
C GLY A 113 -27.40 -26.24 70.48
N CYS A 114 -26.62 -27.18 69.93
CA CYS A 114 -25.63 -27.93 70.70
C CYS A 114 -24.35 -27.11 70.90
N VAL A 115 -24.16 -26.58 72.11
CA VAL A 115 -23.01 -25.74 72.49
C VAL A 115 -22.10 -26.50 73.45
N ASN A 116 -20.87 -26.77 73.02
CA ASN A 116 -19.81 -27.42 73.79
C ASN A 116 -18.76 -26.38 74.27
N ILE A 117 -18.80 -26.03 75.55
CA ILE A 117 -17.89 -25.06 76.20
C ILE A 117 -16.66 -25.72 76.85
N GLY A 118 -16.43 -27.01 76.62
CA GLY A 118 -15.33 -27.74 77.24
C GLY A 118 -13.94 -27.26 76.76
N HIS A 119 -13.17 -26.67 77.67
CA HIS A 119 -11.76 -26.29 77.45
C HIS A 119 -10.87 -27.08 78.43
N SER A 120 -10.31 -28.22 78.01
CA SER A 120 -9.26 -28.89 78.79
C SER A 120 -8.03 -29.16 77.92
N ARG A 121 -6.84 -29.10 78.54
CA ARG A 121 -5.54 -29.39 77.91
C ARG A 121 -5.38 -30.87 77.54
N ASP A 122 -6.16 -31.75 78.15
CA ASP A 122 -6.20 -33.20 77.88
C ASP A 122 -7.36 -33.57 76.95
N GLY A 123 -7.72 -32.64 76.05
CA GLY A 123 -9.06 -32.07 75.86
C GLY A 123 -10.30 -32.96 75.63
N PRO A 124 -11.48 -32.43 75.99
CA PRO A 124 -12.77 -33.08 75.79
C PRO A 124 -13.06 -33.31 74.30
N PRO A 125 -13.96 -34.27 73.98
CA PRO A 125 -14.38 -34.50 72.61
C PRO A 125 -14.83 -33.19 71.94
N HIS A 126 -14.23 -32.91 70.78
CA HIS A 126 -14.54 -31.74 69.95
C HIS A 126 -15.89 -31.88 69.24
N GLY A 127 -16.43 -30.80 68.68
CA GLY A 127 -17.77 -30.80 68.08
C GLY A 127 -18.85 -30.28 69.04
N GLY A 128 -19.77 -29.47 68.52
CA GLY A 128 -20.92 -28.98 69.29
C GLY A 128 -22.02 -30.03 69.29
N ALA A 129 -22.53 -30.34 68.09
CA ALA A 129 -23.55 -31.37 67.89
C ALA A 129 -23.00 -32.79 68.02
N ALA A 130 -21.86 -33.08 67.38
CA ALA A 130 -21.32 -34.43 67.41
C ALA A 130 -19.78 -34.49 67.33
N HIS A 131 -19.23 -35.45 68.07
CA HIS A 131 -17.86 -35.94 67.94
C HIS A 131 -17.88 -37.34 67.35
N VAL A 132 -17.22 -37.55 66.22
CA VAL A 132 -17.06 -38.87 65.60
C VAL A 132 -15.58 -39.18 65.51
N SER A 133 -15.11 -40.20 66.24
CA SER A 133 -13.67 -40.51 66.27
C SER A 133 -13.17 -41.17 64.98
N GLU A 134 -14.06 -41.86 64.25
CA GLU A 134 -13.75 -42.52 62.97
C GLU A 134 -14.38 -41.74 61.80
N ASN A 135 -15.15 -42.41 60.94
CA ASN A 135 -15.67 -41.83 59.70
C ASN A 135 -17.11 -41.36 59.85
N VAL A 136 -17.49 -40.32 59.10
CA VAL A 136 -18.89 -39.99 58.83
C VAL A 136 -19.21 -40.36 57.39
N ILE A 137 -20.25 -41.16 57.18
CA ILE A 137 -20.63 -41.65 55.85
C ILE A 137 -22.10 -41.29 55.59
N MET A 138 -22.34 -40.41 54.63
CA MET A 138 -23.67 -39.96 54.19
C MET A 138 -24.05 -40.59 52.85
N ILE A 139 -25.19 -41.27 52.82
CA ILE A 139 -25.75 -41.92 51.63
C ILE A 139 -27.24 -41.55 51.53
N ALA A 140 -27.64 -40.92 50.42
CA ALA A 140 -29.00 -40.47 50.17
C ALA A 140 -29.66 -39.77 51.37
N SER A 141 -28.91 -38.92 52.08
CA SER A 141 -29.34 -38.32 53.35
C SER A 141 -29.30 -36.79 53.30
N THR A 142 -30.25 -36.14 53.96
CA THR A 142 -30.26 -34.69 54.20
C THR A 142 -29.99 -34.45 55.69
N VAL A 143 -28.89 -33.77 56.02
CA VAL A 143 -28.54 -33.47 57.42
C VAL A 143 -28.27 -31.99 57.60
N THR A 144 -28.89 -31.41 58.62
CA THR A 144 -28.74 -29.98 58.96
C THR A 144 -28.11 -29.84 60.35
N PHE A 145 -27.07 -29.02 60.47
CA PHE A 145 -26.45 -28.62 61.72
C PHE A 145 -26.62 -27.12 61.89
N GLU A 146 -27.25 -26.68 62.98
CA GLU A 146 -27.55 -25.26 63.19
C GLU A 146 -27.18 -24.81 64.61
N HIS A 147 -26.60 -23.60 64.72
CA HIS A 147 -26.32 -22.97 66.02
C HIS A 147 -25.41 -23.82 66.93
N GLY A 148 -24.48 -24.58 66.33
CA GLY A 148 -23.51 -25.36 67.09
C GLY A 148 -22.28 -24.54 67.43
N MET A 149 -21.74 -24.74 68.63
CA MET A 149 -20.51 -24.09 69.04
C MET A 149 -19.58 -25.08 69.73
N ALA A 150 -18.28 -25.04 69.42
CA ALA A 150 -17.27 -25.89 70.06
C ALA A 150 -15.87 -25.27 69.97
N HIS A 151 -14.87 -25.92 70.55
CA HIS A 151 -13.48 -25.52 70.37
C HIS A 151 -12.96 -25.81 68.94
N ARG A 152 -13.29 -26.98 68.38
CA ARG A 152 -13.00 -27.39 66.99
C ARG A 152 -14.24 -28.01 66.37
N GLY A 153 -14.47 -27.78 65.07
CA GLY A 153 -15.62 -28.34 64.37
C GLY A 153 -16.93 -27.83 64.97
N GLY A 154 -17.20 -26.52 64.89
CA GLY A 154 -18.21 -25.85 65.73
C GLY A 154 -19.53 -26.62 65.86
N CYS A 155 -20.00 -27.22 64.78
CA CYS A 155 -21.09 -28.20 64.81
C CYS A 155 -20.60 -29.66 64.84
N LEU A 156 -19.70 -30.06 63.93
CA LEU A 156 -19.27 -31.46 63.77
C LEU A 156 -17.74 -31.59 63.75
N PHE A 157 -17.23 -32.56 64.51
CA PHE A 157 -15.84 -33.00 64.45
C PHE A 157 -15.74 -34.46 64.00
N VAL A 158 -14.84 -34.72 63.04
CA VAL A 158 -14.59 -36.06 62.47
C VAL A 158 -13.10 -36.39 62.55
N GLY A 159 -12.77 -37.46 63.26
CA GLY A 159 -11.39 -37.88 63.52
C GLY A 159 -10.70 -38.54 62.33
N LYS A 160 -11.46 -39.04 61.34
CA LYS A 160 -10.93 -39.57 60.07
C LYS A 160 -11.62 -38.92 58.87
N ASP A 161 -12.34 -39.69 58.05
CA ASP A 161 -12.91 -39.22 56.78
C ASP A 161 -14.37 -38.81 56.92
N PHE A 162 -14.76 -37.75 56.20
CA PHE A 162 -16.16 -37.41 55.95
C PHE A 162 -16.49 -37.72 54.49
N LYS A 163 -17.37 -38.70 54.25
CA LYS A 163 -17.73 -39.19 52.91
C LYS A 163 -19.19 -38.92 52.62
N GLN A 164 -19.47 -38.20 51.54
CA GLN A 164 -20.81 -37.79 51.14
C GLN A 164 -21.14 -38.24 49.71
N ASN A 165 -22.09 -39.16 49.57
CA ASN A 165 -22.41 -39.83 48.31
C ASN A 165 -23.92 -39.78 47.98
N GLU A 166 -24.30 -40.20 46.78
CA GLU A 166 -25.68 -40.47 46.34
C GLU A 166 -26.68 -39.32 46.64
N ALA A 167 -26.44 -38.13 46.10
CA ALA A 167 -27.30 -36.95 46.24
C ALA A 167 -27.56 -36.52 47.71
N SER A 168 -26.69 -36.92 48.64
CA SER A 168 -26.78 -36.46 50.04
C SER A 168 -26.61 -34.94 50.14
N VAL A 169 -27.26 -34.31 51.11
CA VAL A 169 -27.18 -32.87 51.39
C VAL A 169 -26.72 -32.65 52.84
N ALA A 170 -25.68 -31.85 53.04
CA ALA A 170 -25.17 -31.48 54.36
C ALA A 170 -25.21 -29.95 54.52
N LEU A 171 -25.96 -29.45 55.49
CA LEU A 171 -26.14 -28.02 55.73
C LEU A 171 -25.56 -27.65 57.09
N PHE A 172 -24.70 -26.65 57.14
CA PHE A 172 -24.11 -26.10 58.37
C PHE A 172 -24.47 -24.61 58.44
N ARG A 173 -25.19 -24.19 59.48
CA ARG A 173 -25.67 -22.81 59.62
C ARG A 173 -25.36 -22.23 60.98
N ASN A 174 -24.79 -21.04 60.99
CA ASN A 174 -24.51 -20.29 62.22
C ASN A 174 -23.70 -21.14 63.23
N CYS A 175 -22.70 -21.87 62.73
CA CYS A 175 -21.83 -22.70 63.55
C CYS A 175 -20.56 -21.90 63.93
N SER A 176 -20.02 -22.10 65.14
CA SER A 176 -18.80 -21.40 65.56
C SER A 176 -17.77 -22.30 66.25
N ALA A 177 -16.51 -22.21 65.81
CA ALA A 177 -15.35 -22.72 66.53
C ALA A 177 -14.69 -21.58 67.32
N SER A 178 -14.49 -21.73 68.63
CA SER A 178 -14.06 -20.62 69.51
C SER A 178 -12.56 -20.32 69.48
N ASP A 179 -11.71 -21.34 69.29
CA ASP A 179 -10.24 -21.20 69.32
C ASP A 179 -9.54 -22.24 68.40
N GLY A 180 -10.28 -22.84 67.49
CA GLY A 180 -9.78 -23.96 66.69
C GLY A 180 -10.37 -24.01 65.29
N PRO A 181 -9.91 -24.96 64.47
CA PRO A 181 -10.29 -25.03 63.07
C PRO A 181 -11.72 -25.53 62.85
N GLY A 182 -12.27 -25.22 61.67
CA GLY A 182 -13.55 -25.73 61.19
C GLY A 182 -14.74 -25.12 61.92
N GLY A 183 -15.13 -23.90 61.58
CA GLY A 183 -16.25 -23.23 62.26
C GLY A 183 -17.58 -23.98 62.14
N GLY A 184 -17.83 -24.65 61.01
CA GLY A 184 -18.91 -25.63 60.86
C GLY A 184 -18.44 -27.07 61.10
N LEU A 185 -17.48 -27.50 60.29
CA LEU A 185 -16.99 -28.88 60.22
C LEU A 185 -15.46 -28.92 60.30
N CYS A 186 -14.93 -29.78 61.16
CA CYS A 186 -13.51 -30.12 61.23
C CYS A 186 -13.31 -31.60 60.93
N VAL A 187 -12.62 -31.91 59.83
CA VAL A 187 -12.22 -33.25 59.41
C VAL A 187 -10.71 -33.37 59.54
N VAL A 188 -10.23 -34.36 60.30
CA VAL A 188 -8.79 -34.52 60.53
C VAL A 188 -8.08 -35.06 59.29
N GLU A 189 -8.73 -35.94 58.52
CA GLU A 189 -8.19 -36.53 57.30
C GLU A 189 -8.93 -35.99 56.05
N ASN A 190 -9.71 -36.82 55.36
CA ASN A 190 -10.25 -36.48 54.04
C ASN A 190 -11.72 -36.10 54.07
N PHE A 191 -12.07 -34.98 53.43
CA PHE A 191 -13.45 -34.69 53.03
C PHE A 191 -13.64 -35.15 51.59
N GLU A 192 -14.49 -36.15 51.37
CA GLU A 192 -14.81 -36.73 50.07
C GLU A 192 -16.29 -36.50 49.73
N GLN A 193 -16.55 -35.83 48.62
CA GLN A 193 -17.90 -35.53 48.15
C GLN A 193 -18.09 -36.04 46.72
N THR A 194 -19.03 -36.98 46.51
CA THR A 194 -19.30 -37.59 45.20
C THR A 194 -20.80 -37.71 44.91
N GLY A 195 -21.17 -38.14 43.70
CA GLY A 195 -22.52 -38.60 43.38
C GLY A 195 -23.60 -37.51 43.43
N SER A 196 -23.35 -36.33 42.88
CA SER A 196 -24.30 -35.18 42.85
C SER A 196 -24.75 -34.70 44.23
N SER A 197 -23.97 -34.98 45.27
CA SER A 197 -24.24 -34.50 46.63
C SER A 197 -23.98 -32.99 46.78
N ALA A 198 -24.56 -32.37 47.81
CA ALA A 198 -24.45 -30.94 48.07
C ALA A 198 -24.02 -30.64 49.52
N ALA A 199 -23.10 -29.70 49.72
CA ALA A 199 -22.73 -29.20 51.04
C ALA A 199 -22.84 -27.66 51.09
N GLU A 200 -23.48 -27.13 52.12
CA GLU A 200 -23.63 -25.67 52.32
C GLU A 200 -23.15 -25.30 53.72
N PHE A 201 -22.31 -24.26 53.80
CA PHE A 201 -21.83 -23.64 55.02
C PHE A 201 -22.24 -22.17 54.99
N ASP A 202 -23.14 -21.77 55.89
CA ASP A 202 -23.66 -20.41 55.96
C ASP A 202 -23.42 -19.82 57.35
N GLU A 203 -22.87 -18.61 57.39
CA GLU A 203 -22.56 -17.87 58.63
C GLU A 203 -21.68 -18.65 59.63
N CYS A 204 -20.76 -19.48 59.12
CA CYS A 204 -19.88 -20.29 59.95
C CYS A 204 -18.57 -19.55 60.29
N GLN A 205 -18.14 -19.60 61.55
CA GLN A 205 -17.02 -18.77 62.02
C GLN A 205 -16.02 -19.59 62.82
N ALA A 206 -14.74 -19.45 62.51
CA ALA A 206 -13.66 -19.93 63.35
C ALA A 206 -12.94 -18.72 63.96
N ASN A 207 -12.92 -18.63 65.29
CA ASN A 207 -12.29 -17.56 66.06
C ASN A 207 -11.02 -18.08 66.74
N GLY A 208 -10.00 -17.23 66.93
CA GLY A 208 -8.73 -17.58 67.60
C GLY A 208 -7.51 -17.62 66.67
N GLU A 209 -6.30 -17.73 67.23
CA GLU A 209 -5.06 -17.68 66.45
C GLU A 209 -4.90 -18.86 65.48
N ASN A 210 -5.46 -20.02 65.84
CA ASN A 210 -5.42 -21.25 65.03
C ASN A 210 -6.74 -21.55 64.31
N ALA A 211 -7.64 -20.58 64.25
CA ALA A 211 -8.93 -20.72 63.58
C ALA A 211 -8.78 -20.72 62.07
N ASN A 212 -8.59 -21.89 61.50
CA ASN A 212 -8.51 -22.10 60.07
C ASN A 212 -9.79 -22.75 59.55
N GLY A 213 -10.31 -22.31 58.41
CA GLY A 213 -11.50 -22.89 57.78
C GLY A 213 -12.80 -22.48 58.47
N GLY A 214 -13.36 -21.33 58.11
CA GLY A 214 -14.54 -20.78 58.79
C GLY A 214 -15.78 -21.66 58.62
N GLY A 215 -15.97 -22.24 57.44
CA GLY A 215 -16.93 -23.32 57.21
C GLY A 215 -16.31 -24.69 57.48
N LEU A 216 -15.25 -25.03 56.73
CA LEU A 216 -14.64 -26.35 56.70
C LEU A 216 -13.12 -26.29 56.90
N PHE A 217 -12.63 -27.16 57.77
CA PHE A 217 -11.23 -27.54 57.84
C PHE A 217 -11.08 -29.01 57.49
N ALA A 218 -10.15 -29.32 56.59
CA ALA A 218 -9.76 -30.69 56.25
C ALA A 218 -8.26 -30.79 55.99
N LYS A 219 -7.67 -31.99 56.14
CA LYS A 219 -6.30 -32.22 55.65
C LYS A 219 -6.31 -32.28 54.13
N SER A 220 -7.23 -33.05 53.55
CA SER A 220 -7.45 -33.10 52.10
C SER A 220 -8.94 -32.98 51.75
N PHE A 221 -9.21 -32.40 50.59
CA PHE A 221 -10.55 -32.18 50.07
C PHE A 221 -10.67 -32.74 48.65
N PHE A 222 -11.62 -33.64 48.44
CA PHE A 222 -11.90 -34.27 47.16
C PHE A 222 -13.38 -34.08 46.83
N GLN A 223 -13.66 -33.47 45.69
CA GLN A 223 -15.02 -33.23 45.22
C GLN A 223 -15.17 -33.67 43.76
N GLU A 224 -15.93 -34.73 43.53
CA GLU A 224 -16.07 -35.33 42.21
C GLU A 224 -17.53 -35.40 41.74
N GLY A 225 -17.70 -35.55 40.43
CA GLY A 225 -18.99 -35.60 39.76
C GLY A 225 -19.75 -34.28 39.88
N SER A 226 -21.04 -34.28 39.55
CA SER A 226 -21.91 -33.10 39.61
C SER A 226 -22.24 -32.62 41.04
N SER A 227 -21.36 -32.86 42.01
CA SER A 227 -21.51 -32.40 43.38
C SER A 227 -21.31 -30.88 43.49
N SER A 228 -21.90 -30.27 44.51
CA SER A 228 -21.81 -28.83 44.74
C SER A 228 -21.42 -28.49 46.18
N ILE A 229 -20.55 -27.51 46.37
CA ILE A 229 -20.23 -26.96 47.67
C ILE A 229 -20.37 -25.43 47.67
N LEU A 230 -21.00 -24.89 48.71
CA LEU A 230 -21.24 -23.46 48.88
C LEU A 230 -20.78 -23.03 50.27
N PHE A 231 -19.94 -22.00 50.31
CA PHE A 231 -19.56 -21.28 51.52
C PHE A 231 -20.10 -19.85 51.43
N ARG A 232 -20.90 -19.43 52.40
CA ARG A 232 -21.49 -18.09 52.47
C ARG A 232 -21.24 -17.47 53.85
N ASN A 233 -20.85 -16.20 53.87
CA ASN A 233 -20.69 -15.42 55.11
C ASN A 233 -19.76 -16.08 56.14
N CYS A 234 -18.80 -16.89 55.69
CA CYS A 234 -17.90 -17.60 56.58
C CYS A 234 -16.66 -16.78 56.92
N SER A 235 -16.16 -16.89 58.16
CA SER A 235 -14.95 -16.17 58.60
C SER A 235 -13.99 -17.04 59.39
N ALA A 236 -12.69 -16.78 59.21
CA ALA A 236 -11.61 -17.47 59.93
C ALA A 236 -10.35 -16.60 60.00
N THR A 237 -9.37 -17.02 60.78
CA THR A 237 -8.01 -16.46 60.75
C THR A 237 -7.32 -16.79 59.41
N GLY A 238 -7.57 -17.95 58.82
CA GLY A 238 -7.13 -18.28 57.45
C GLY A 238 -8.10 -19.23 56.75
N GLY A 239 -8.29 -19.07 55.44
CA GLY A 239 -9.27 -19.88 54.71
C GLY A 239 -10.69 -19.58 55.19
N GLY A 240 -11.20 -18.38 54.91
CA GLY A 240 -12.46 -17.91 55.51
C GLY A 240 -13.65 -18.84 55.27
N GLY A 241 -13.73 -19.51 54.12
CA GLY A 241 -14.65 -20.62 53.87
C GLY A 241 -14.01 -21.99 54.15
N LEU A 242 -12.97 -22.33 53.40
CA LEU A 242 -12.28 -23.62 53.44
C LEU A 242 -10.79 -23.45 53.69
N TYR A 243 -10.25 -24.31 54.56
CA TYR A 243 -8.83 -24.53 54.73
C TYR A 243 -8.47 -25.99 54.49
N ALA A 244 -7.51 -26.24 53.59
CA ALA A 244 -6.97 -27.56 53.29
C ALA A 244 -5.45 -27.59 53.43
N TYR A 245 -4.92 -28.60 54.12
CA TYR A 245 -3.48 -28.70 54.38
C TYR A 245 -2.69 -29.29 53.21
N GLU A 246 -3.16 -30.37 52.60
CA GLU A 246 -2.41 -31.11 51.57
C GLU A 246 -2.95 -30.86 50.17
N ALA A 247 -4.15 -31.36 49.87
CA ALA A 247 -4.68 -31.31 48.51
C ALA A 247 -6.13 -30.84 48.49
N VAL A 248 -6.45 -30.12 47.42
CA VAL A 248 -7.82 -29.87 46.99
C VAL A 248 -7.92 -30.37 45.56
N GLN A 249 -8.84 -31.29 45.30
CA GLN A 249 -9.14 -31.78 43.96
C GLN A 249 -10.63 -31.63 43.70
N THR A 250 -10.96 -30.99 42.57
CA THR A 250 -12.34 -30.84 42.10
C THR A 250 -12.42 -31.38 40.67
N ASP A 251 -13.28 -32.37 40.41
CA ASP A 251 -13.50 -32.95 39.07
C ASP A 251 -14.99 -33.04 38.71
N GLY A 252 -15.43 -32.32 37.68
CA GLY A 252 -16.83 -32.31 37.23
C GLY A 252 -17.83 -31.59 38.16
N SER A 253 -17.33 -30.82 39.14
CA SER A 253 -18.10 -30.32 40.29
C SER A 253 -18.26 -28.78 40.31
N ARG A 254 -19.02 -28.25 41.27
CA ARG A 254 -19.25 -26.81 41.45
C ARG A 254 -18.83 -26.36 42.86
N GLY A 255 -17.95 -25.37 42.93
CA GLY A 255 -17.54 -24.73 44.19
C GLY A 255 -17.87 -23.24 44.18
N GLN A 256 -18.51 -22.75 45.24
CA GLN A 256 -18.87 -21.34 45.40
C GLN A 256 -18.48 -20.79 46.77
N PHE A 257 -17.88 -19.60 46.77
CA PHE A 257 -17.48 -18.87 47.97
C PHE A 257 -18.02 -17.45 47.88
N GLU A 258 -18.89 -17.07 48.82
CA GLU A 258 -19.60 -15.80 48.82
C GLU A 258 -19.39 -15.08 50.15
N ASN A 259 -18.88 -13.85 50.11
CA ASN A 259 -18.67 -13.01 51.29
C ASN A 259 -17.86 -13.71 52.40
N CYS A 260 -16.84 -14.49 52.01
CA CYS A 260 -15.96 -15.16 52.95
C CYS A 260 -14.79 -14.25 53.36
N MET A 261 -14.35 -14.36 54.61
CA MET A 261 -13.40 -13.44 55.22
C MET A 261 -12.24 -14.15 55.94
N SER A 262 -11.01 -13.78 55.61
CA SER A 262 -9.80 -14.17 56.36
C SER A 262 -9.28 -12.98 57.16
N LEU A 263 -9.40 -13.03 58.49
CA LEU A 263 -9.21 -11.89 59.40
C LEU A 263 -7.75 -11.48 59.60
N ASP A 264 -6.82 -12.41 59.54
CA ASP A 264 -5.39 -12.13 59.76
C ASP A 264 -4.47 -12.87 58.76
N GLY A 265 -4.94 -13.95 58.14
CA GLY A 265 -4.22 -14.73 57.14
C GLY A 265 -4.61 -14.43 55.69
N GLY A 266 -4.22 -15.34 54.80
CA GLY A 266 -4.60 -15.34 53.39
C GLY A 266 -5.78 -16.26 53.05
N GLY A 267 -6.31 -16.12 51.83
CA GLY A 267 -7.38 -16.98 51.32
C GLY A 267 -8.74 -16.65 51.93
N GLY A 268 -9.34 -15.52 51.55
CA GLY A 268 -10.63 -15.10 52.10
C GLY A 268 -11.73 -16.15 51.90
N GLY A 269 -11.76 -16.84 50.75
CA GLY A 269 -12.60 -18.01 50.52
C GLY A 269 -11.87 -19.32 50.82
N LEU A 270 -10.73 -19.55 50.15
CA LEU A 270 -10.02 -20.82 50.18
C LEU A 270 -8.53 -20.62 50.48
N LYS A 271 -8.01 -21.40 51.43
CA LYS A 271 -6.57 -21.50 51.71
C LYS A 271 -6.10 -22.95 51.56
N VAL A 272 -5.11 -23.17 50.70
CA VAL A 272 -4.51 -24.48 50.44
C VAL A 272 -3.00 -24.42 50.63
N LEU A 273 -2.44 -25.30 51.48
CA LEU A 273 -1.00 -25.35 51.70
C LEU A 273 -0.25 -26.23 50.68
N GLY A 274 -0.86 -27.29 50.17
CA GLY A 274 -0.29 -28.06 49.05
C GLY A 274 -0.92 -27.73 47.70
N THR A 275 -1.31 -28.74 46.94
CA THR A 275 -1.72 -28.61 45.53
C THR A 275 -3.23 -28.45 45.42
N PHE A 276 -3.67 -27.51 44.59
CA PHE A 276 -5.07 -27.35 44.22
C PHE A 276 -5.24 -27.68 42.73
N GLN A 277 -6.00 -28.73 42.43
CA GLN A 277 -6.39 -29.15 41.09
C GLN A 277 -7.88 -28.91 40.84
N HIS A 278 -8.17 -28.21 39.75
CA HIS A 278 -9.52 -27.89 39.32
C HIS A 278 -9.75 -28.37 37.90
N GLU A 279 -10.41 -29.52 37.75
CA GLU A 279 -10.64 -30.22 36.50
C GLU A 279 -12.12 -30.26 36.15
N ARG A 280 -12.50 -29.91 34.91
CA ARG A 280 -13.89 -30.00 34.41
C ARG A 280 -14.98 -29.42 35.33
N SER A 281 -14.61 -28.51 36.22
CA SER A 281 -15.44 -28.01 37.32
C SER A 281 -15.73 -26.52 37.13
N SER A 282 -16.60 -25.94 37.94
CA SER A 282 -16.84 -24.49 37.97
C SER A 282 -16.53 -23.94 39.35
N LEU A 283 -15.60 -22.99 39.43
CA LEU A 283 -15.20 -22.36 40.68
C LEU A 283 -15.56 -20.87 40.67
N GLN A 284 -16.26 -20.41 41.71
CA GLN A 284 -16.65 -19.01 41.81
C GLN A 284 -16.32 -18.46 43.20
N PHE A 285 -15.61 -17.34 43.21
CA PHE A 285 -15.41 -16.52 44.40
C PHE A 285 -16.02 -15.14 44.18
N LYS A 286 -16.84 -14.72 45.14
CA LYS A 286 -17.56 -13.46 45.07
C LYS A 286 -17.48 -12.74 46.40
N ASP A 287 -17.10 -11.46 46.36
CA ASP A 287 -17.06 -10.55 47.51
C ASP A 287 -16.21 -11.08 48.69
N CYS A 288 -15.20 -11.94 48.43
CA CYS A 288 -14.33 -12.43 49.50
C CYS A 288 -13.18 -11.44 49.78
N TRP A 289 -12.70 -11.47 51.03
CA TRP A 289 -11.65 -10.58 51.49
C TRP A 289 -10.65 -11.30 52.38
N SER A 290 -9.38 -10.95 52.26
CA SER A 290 -8.34 -11.36 53.21
C SER A 290 -7.54 -10.18 53.73
N PHE A 291 -7.07 -10.29 54.96
CA PHE A 291 -6.15 -9.30 55.52
C PHE A 291 -4.79 -9.32 54.80
N GLN A 292 -4.22 -10.52 54.60
CA GLN A 292 -2.94 -10.74 53.93
C GLN A 292 -3.13 -11.10 52.44
N ASP A 293 -2.48 -12.16 51.96
CA ASP A 293 -2.37 -12.52 50.54
C ASP A 293 -3.57 -13.35 50.05
N GLY A 294 -3.98 -13.19 48.79
CA GLY A 294 -5.00 -14.02 48.16
C GLY A 294 -6.40 -13.70 48.69
N GLY A 295 -6.98 -12.57 48.27
CA GLY A 295 -8.26 -12.08 48.79
C GLY A 295 -9.40 -13.10 48.68
N CYS A 296 -9.36 -13.95 47.66
CA CYS A 296 -10.26 -15.08 47.51
C CYS A 296 -9.55 -16.42 47.71
N LEU A 297 -8.43 -16.64 47.01
CA LEU A 297 -7.68 -17.91 47.03
C LEU A 297 -6.21 -17.69 47.39
N TRP A 298 -5.72 -18.46 48.36
CA TRP A 298 -4.29 -18.56 48.65
C TRP A 298 -3.81 -20.01 48.51
N ALA A 299 -2.84 -20.24 47.64
CA ALA A 299 -2.26 -21.56 47.39
C ALA A 299 -0.73 -21.53 47.54
N LEU A 300 -0.18 -22.18 48.57
CA LEU A 300 1.27 -22.23 48.75
C LEU A 300 1.96 -23.17 47.73
N GLY A 301 1.28 -24.23 47.31
CA GLY A 301 1.75 -25.16 46.28
C GLY A 301 1.41 -24.72 44.86
N MET A 302 1.10 -25.69 44.01
CA MET A 302 0.69 -25.48 42.63
C MET A 302 -0.83 -25.30 42.57
N PHE A 303 -1.30 -24.29 41.84
CA PHE A 303 -2.70 -24.19 41.44
C PHE A 303 -2.83 -24.57 39.96
N GLN A 304 -3.56 -25.64 39.68
CA GLN A 304 -3.81 -26.16 38.34
C GLN A 304 -5.28 -25.97 37.97
N VAL A 305 -5.52 -25.23 36.89
CA VAL A 305 -6.86 -24.90 36.40
C VAL A 305 -7.05 -25.50 35.02
N MET A 306 -7.99 -26.42 34.89
CA MET A 306 -8.37 -27.08 33.63
C MET A 306 -9.82 -26.80 33.23
N SER A 307 -10.44 -25.79 33.84
CA SER A 307 -11.82 -25.37 33.58
C SER A 307 -12.01 -23.87 33.86
N THR A 308 -13.24 -23.42 34.14
CA THR A 308 -13.56 -22.01 34.35
C THR A 308 -13.53 -21.62 35.83
N ALA A 309 -12.80 -20.56 36.17
CA ALA A 309 -12.82 -19.96 37.50
C ALA A 309 -13.07 -18.44 37.45
N PHE A 310 -13.97 -17.98 38.30
CA PHE A 310 -14.40 -16.58 38.41
C PHE A 310 -14.02 -15.99 39.78
N PHE A 311 -13.43 -14.79 39.76
CA PHE A 311 -13.04 -14.02 40.93
C PHE A 311 -13.63 -12.62 40.82
N VAL A 312 -14.67 -12.32 41.60
CA VAL A 312 -15.43 -11.07 41.50
C VAL A 312 -15.38 -10.32 42.81
N ASN A 313 -14.98 -9.04 42.76
CA ASN A 313 -14.87 -8.15 43.93
C ASN A 313 -13.95 -8.68 45.04
N CYS A 314 -12.96 -9.50 44.70
CA CYS A 314 -12.00 -10.04 45.66
C CYS A 314 -11.01 -8.95 46.11
N ARG A 315 -10.68 -8.88 47.41
CA ARG A 315 -9.78 -7.84 47.90
C ARG A 315 -8.82 -8.26 49.02
N THR A 316 -7.63 -7.68 49.03
CA THR A 316 -6.69 -7.73 50.15
C THR A 316 -6.48 -6.35 50.79
N SER A 317 -6.36 -6.28 52.13
CA SER A 317 -6.08 -4.99 52.81
C SER A 317 -4.60 -4.68 52.99
N GLN A 318 -3.76 -5.71 53.18
CA GLN A 318 -2.31 -5.56 53.36
C GLN A 318 -1.46 -6.45 52.44
N GLY A 319 -2.02 -7.52 51.85
CA GLY A 319 -1.25 -8.46 51.03
C GLY A 319 -1.34 -8.26 49.51
N ARG A 320 -0.91 -9.30 48.78
CA ARG A 320 -0.82 -9.39 47.32
C ARG A 320 -1.90 -10.31 46.77
N GLY A 321 -2.24 -10.18 45.49
CA GLY A 321 -3.18 -11.08 44.83
C GLY A 321 -4.62 -10.85 45.29
N GLY A 322 -5.28 -9.81 44.79
CA GLY A 322 -6.64 -9.46 45.22
C GLY A 322 -7.62 -10.61 45.04
N GLY A 323 -7.53 -11.35 43.94
CA GLY A 323 -8.20 -12.64 43.74
C GLY A 323 -7.35 -13.81 44.23
N ILE A 324 -6.23 -14.07 43.54
CA ILE A 324 -5.37 -15.23 43.78
C ILE A 324 -3.97 -14.80 44.23
N HIS A 325 -3.46 -15.47 45.25
CA HIS A 325 -2.03 -15.54 45.52
C HIS A 325 -1.56 -16.99 45.47
N ALA A 326 -0.65 -17.32 44.55
CA ALA A 326 -0.10 -18.66 44.43
C ALA A 326 1.41 -18.69 44.20
N ARG A 327 2.06 -19.81 44.52
CA ARG A 327 3.48 -20.01 44.17
C ARG A 327 3.65 -20.29 42.69
N LYS A 328 2.87 -21.21 42.13
CA LYS A 328 2.83 -21.55 40.70
C LYS A 328 1.39 -21.66 40.25
N LEU A 329 1.10 -21.22 39.03
CA LEU A 329 -0.19 -21.41 38.40
C LEU A 329 -0.01 -22.06 37.03
N TYR A 330 -0.69 -23.18 36.81
CA TYR A 330 -0.77 -23.84 35.51
C TYR A 330 -2.21 -23.76 35.01
N GLN A 331 -2.43 -23.03 33.93
CA GLN A 331 -3.71 -22.93 33.26
C GLN A 331 -3.69 -23.84 32.02
N ALA A 332 -4.42 -24.95 32.08
CA ALA A 332 -4.43 -25.96 31.03
C ALA A 332 -5.28 -25.53 29.82
N SER A 333 -5.18 -26.28 28.73
CA SER A 333 -5.93 -26.02 27.49
C SER A 333 -7.43 -25.93 27.71
N PHE A 334 -8.07 -24.98 27.02
CA PHE A 334 -9.51 -24.71 27.02
C PHE A 334 -10.10 -24.26 28.36
N SER A 335 -9.25 -23.91 29.33
CA SER A 335 -9.68 -23.33 30.60
C SER A 335 -9.83 -21.81 30.50
N SER A 336 -10.55 -21.21 31.45
CA SER A 336 -10.78 -19.77 31.48
C SER A 336 -10.65 -19.20 32.90
N LEU A 337 -9.89 -18.11 33.03
CA LEU A 337 -9.73 -17.36 34.28
C LEU A 337 -10.32 -15.97 34.12
N HIS A 338 -11.26 -15.61 34.99
CA HIS A 338 -11.88 -14.28 34.96
C HIS A 338 -11.73 -13.57 36.31
N PHE A 339 -11.14 -12.38 36.28
CA PHE A 339 -10.99 -11.49 37.42
C PHE A 339 -11.71 -10.17 37.16
N GLU A 340 -12.64 -9.82 38.04
CA GLU A 340 -13.44 -8.61 37.92
C GLU A 340 -13.38 -7.81 39.22
N ASN A 341 -13.07 -6.51 39.13
CA ASN A 341 -13.08 -5.56 40.23
C ASN A 341 -12.20 -5.98 41.44
N CYS A 342 -11.16 -6.77 41.18
CA CYS A 342 -10.28 -7.28 42.24
C CYS A 342 -9.23 -6.24 42.65
N LYS A 343 -8.94 -6.14 43.95
CA LYS A 343 -8.07 -5.09 44.50
C LYS A 343 -7.01 -5.64 45.45
N ALA A 344 -5.76 -5.22 45.30
CA ALA A 344 -4.69 -5.55 46.23
C ALA A 344 -3.99 -4.30 46.77
N SER A 345 -3.74 -4.24 48.08
CA SER A 345 -2.87 -3.21 48.66
C SER A 345 -1.39 -3.41 48.31
N GLY A 346 -0.99 -4.64 47.98
CA GLY A 346 0.33 -5.00 47.49
C GLY A 346 0.40 -4.99 45.97
N SER A 347 0.81 -6.13 45.40
CA SER A 347 0.95 -6.35 43.96
C SER A 347 -0.09 -7.35 43.45
N GLY A 348 -0.46 -7.28 42.17
CA GLY A 348 -1.38 -8.24 41.55
C GLY A 348 -2.82 -8.01 41.97
N GLY A 349 -3.51 -7.02 41.40
CA GLY A 349 -4.88 -6.68 41.81
C GLY A 349 -5.86 -7.84 41.58
N GLY A 350 -5.75 -8.56 40.46
CA GLY A 350 -6.40 -9.85 40.26
C GLY A 350 -5.55 -11.01 40.79
N MET A 351 -4.28 -11.08 40.41
CA MET A 351 -3.44 -12.26 40.63
C MET A 351 -1.99 -11.92 40.98
N CYS A 352 -1.43 -12.61 41.97
CA CYS A 352 -0.01 -12.55 42.33
C CYS A 352 0.62 -13.96 42.32
N ILE A 353 1.57 -14.20 41.42
CA ILE A 353 2.29 -15.47 41.27
C ILE A 353 3.78 -15.28 41.60
N ARG A 354 4.30 -16.02 42.59
CA ARG A 354 5.71 -15.87 43.03
C ARG A 354 6.73 -16.54 42.11
N ASN A 355 6.33 -17.51 41.30
CA ASN A 355 7.25 -18.24 40.43
C ASN A 355 6.81 -18.18 38.97
N THR A 356 6.04 -19.16 38.51
CA THR A 356 5.65 -19.26 37.09
C THR A 356 4.14 -19.26 36.93
N PHE A 357 3.67 -18.51 35.93
CA PHE A 357 2.33 -18.63 35.40
C PHE A 357 2.43 -19.20 33.98
N ASP A 358 2.02 -20.45 33.82
CA ASP A 358 2.08 -21.19 32.57
C ASP A 358 0.66 -21.31 32.00
N GLN A 359 0.39 -20.62 30.89
CA GLN A 359 -0.91 -20.58 30.22
C GLN A 359 -0.86 -21.40 28.93
N SER A 360 -1.60 -22.52 28.86
CA SER A 360 -1.67 -23.40 27.68
C SER A 360 -3.00 -23.26 26.98
N ASN A 361 -3.05 -22.79 25.72
CA ASN A 361 -4.26 -22.71 24.86
C ASN A 361 -5.54 -22.35 25.63
N SER A 362 -5.52 -21.25 26.36
CA SER A 362 -6.55 -20.86 27.32
C SER A 362 -6.73 -19.35 27.39
N ASP A 363 -7.82 -18.91 28.01
CA ASP A 363 -8.19 -17.50 28.12
C ASP A 363 -8.02 -16.98 29.55
N ALA A 364 -7.38 -15.83 29.72
CA ALA A 364 -7.34 -15.12 31.01
C ALA A 364 -7.78 -13.67 30.83
N ARG A 365 -8.75 -13.21 31.62
CA ARG A 365 -9.29 -11.85 31.55
C ARG A 365 -9.24 -11.16 32.91
N PHE A 366 -8.69 -9.97 32.92
CA PHE A 366 -8.62 -9.07 34.09
C PHE A 366 -9.34 -7.78 33.74
N SER A 367 -10.41 -7.46 34.45
CA SER A 367 -11.20 -6.24 34.22
C SER A 367 -11.37 -5.43 35.49
N ASN A 368 -11.03 -4.14 35.43
CA ASN A 368 -11.13 -3.20 36.55
C ASN A 368 -10.33 -3.64 37.78
N CYS A 369 -9.20 -4.33 37.57
CA CYS A 369 -8.34 -4.78 38.66
C CYS A 369 -7.34 -3.68 39.04
N SER A 370 -7.04 -3.54 40.34
CA SER A 370 -6.10 -2.51 40.79
C SER A 370 -5.16 -3.00 41.89
N SER A 371 -3.91 -2.52 41.86
CA SER A 371 -2.94 -2.76 42.92
C SER A 371 -2.24 -1.45 43.33
N LYS A 372 -1.81 -1.30 44.58
CA LYS A 372 -1.06 -0.08 44.98
C LYS A 372 0.43 -0.13 44.64
N ARG A 373 0.97 -1.26 44.18
CA ARG A 373 2.41 -1.40 43.87
C ARG A 373 2.67 -1.80 42.43
N SER A 374 2.34 -3.02 42.04
CA SER A 374 2.70 -3.48 40.69
C SER A 374 1.74 -4.52 40.15
N GLY A 375 1.49 -4.48 38.84
CA GLY A 375 0.61 -5.44 38.17
C GLY A 375 -0.84 -5.25 38.57
N GLY A 376 -1.53 -4.25 38.00
CA GLY A 376 -2.90 -3.94 38.39
C GLY A 376 -3.85 -5.10 38.13
N GLY A 377 -3.69 -5.79 37.00
CA GLY A 377 -4.30 -7.10 36.77
C GLY A 377 -3.47 -8.23 37.39
N ALA A 378 -2.24 -8.42 36.92
CA ALA A 378 -1.39 -9.54 37.31
C ALA A 378 0.04 -9.11 37.67
N PHE A 379 0.58 -9.72 38.73
CA PHE A 379 1.99 -9.65 39.12
C PHE A 379 2.59 -11.05 39.08
N VAL A 380 3.61 -11.26 38.25
CA VAL A 380 4.32 -12.54 38.12
C VAL A 380 5.81 -12.34 38.38
N GLU A 381 6.28 -12.76 39.55
CA GLU A 381 7.61 -12.42 40.05
C GLU A 381 8.76 -12.97 39.18
N ARG A 382 8.56 -14.10 38.50
CA ARG A 382 9.59 -14.66 37.59
C ARG A 382 9.14 -14.74 36.15
N GLU A 383 8.24 -15.64 35.79
CA GLU A 383 7.94 -15.90 34.38
C GLU A 383 6.45 -16.10 34.14
N PHE A 384 5.92 -15.33 33.20
CA PHE A 384 4.64 -15.60 32.57
C PHE A 384 4.93 -16.23 31.21
N SER A 385 4.61 -17.51 31.05
CA SER A 385 4.74 -18.26 29.80
C SER A 385 3.36 -18.48 29.18
N GLN A 386 3.09 -17.79 28.08
CA GLN A 386 1.90 -17.96 27.26
C GLN A 386 2.23 -18.92 26.10
N GLN A 387 1.71 -20.14 26.16
CA GLN A 387 1.89 -21.14 25.12
C GLN A 387 1.04 -20.82 23.88
N ARG A 388 1.20 -21.64 22.84
CA ARG A 388 0.47 -21.52 21.57
C ARG A 388 -1.03 -21.35 21.81
N ASP A 389 -1.63 -20.42 21.05
CA ASP A 389 -3.06 -20.08 21.03
C ASP A 389 -3.63 -19.58 22.37
N GLY A 390 -2.78 -19.34 23.38
CA GLY A 390 -3.20 -18.68 24.62
C GLY A 390 -3.58 -17.23 24.38
N SER A 391 -4.58 -16.73 25.13
CA SER A 391 -5.06 -15.36 25.07
C SER A 391 -5.14 -14.75 26.47
N VAL A 392 -4.63 -13.52 26.62
CA VAL A 392 -4.73 -12.75 27.86
C VAL A 392 -5.22 -11.34 27.57
N ASN A 393 -6.20 -10.87 28.34
CA ASN A 393 -6.77 -9.53 28.22
C ASN A 393 -6.75 -8.80 29.56
N PHE A 394 -6.18 -7.60 29.57
CA PHE A 394 -6.18 -6.67 30.68
C PHE A 394 -6.95 -5.41 30.29
N GLU A 395 -8.03 -5.12 31.01
CA GLU A 395 -8.95 -4.03 30.71
C GLU A 395 -9.12 -3.14 31.94
N ASN A 396 -8.92 -1.82 31.80
CA ASN A 396 -9.10 -0.83 32.87
C ASN A 396 -8.32 -1.18 34.16
N CYS A 397 -7.12 -1.74 34.03
CA CYS A 397 -6.32 -2.15 35.17
C CYS A 397 -5.33 -1.05 35.60
N SER A 398 -5.07 -0.89 36.90
CA SER A 398 -4.18 0.16 37.41
C SER A 398 -3.20 -0.27 38.51
N ALA A 399 -1.97 0.26 38.45
CA ALA A 399 -0.93 0.04 39.47
C ALA A 399 0.11 1.16 39.53
N ASN A 400 1.06 1.13 40.46
CA ASN A 400 2.21 2.03 40.34
C ASN A 400 3.10 1.62 39.16
N ALA A 401 3.35 0.32 38.93
CA ALA A 401 4.10 -0.13 37.76
C ALA A 401 3.43 -1.33 37.07
N GLY A 402 3.35 -1.33 35.74
CA GLY A 402 2.66 -2.37 34.97
C GLY A 402 1.15 -2.33 35.23
N GLY A 403 0.44 -1.36 34.66
CA GLY A 403 -0.99 -1.14 34.95
C GLY A 403 -1.85 -2.39 34.74
N GLY A 404 -1.62 -3.13 33.65
CA GLY A 404 -2.15 -4.47 33.45
C GLY A 404 -1.25 -5.56 34.07
N LEU A 405 0.00 -5.66 33.60
CA LEU A 405 0.94 -6.73 33.95
C LEU A 405 2.30 -6.20 34.41
N LYS A 406 2.78 -6.69 35.56
CA LYS A 406 4.20 -6.66 35.92
C LYS A 406 4.74 -8.08 35.96
N ALA A 407 5.76 -8.37 35.14
CA ALA A 407 6.50 -9.63 35.22
C ALA A 407 8.02 -9.42 35.11
N ARG A 408 8.82 -10.38 35.55
CA ARG A 408 10.27 -10.37 35.25
C ARG A 408 10.53 -10.89 33.83
N SER A 409 9.86 -11.95 33.43
CA SER A 409 9.91 -12.53 32.08
C SER A 409 8.50 -12.72 31.56
N PHE A 410 8.23 -12.28 30.32
CA PHE A 410 7.01 -12.59 29.59
C PHE A 410 7.40 -13.30 28.29
N LEU A 411 7.08 -14.59 28.21
CA LEU A 411 7.34 -15.43 27.04
C LEU A 411 6.02 -15.66 26.32
N GLN A 412 5.94 -15.24 25.07
CA GLN A 412 4.74 -15.35 24.25
C GLN A 412 5.02 -16.25 23.04
N ASN A 413 4.52 -17.49 23.07
CA ASN A 413 4.76 -18.50 22.03
C ASN A 413 3.88 -18.26 20.80
N ALA A 414 4.22 -18.89 19.68
CA ALA A 414 3.56 -18.67 18.39
C ALA A 414 2.03 -18.80 18.44
N GLY A 415 1.31 -17.87 17.79
CA GLY A 415 -0.16 -17.85 17.70
C GLY A 415 -0.88 -17.27 18.93
N SER A 416 -0.17 -17.01 20.03
CA SER A 416 -0.79 -16.43 21.22
C SER A 416 -1.06 -14.91 21.10
N LYS A 417 -1.95 -14.40 21.96
CA LYS A 417 -2.44 -13.03 21.93
C LYS A 417 -2.45 -12.39 23.33
N ALA A 418 -1.96 -11.15 23.42
CA ALA A 418 -2.03 -10.34 24.62
C ALA A 418 -2.67 -8.99 24.28
N VAL A 419 -3.67 -8.57 25.05
CA VAL A 419 -4.35 -7.28 24.90
C VAL A 419 -4.29 -6.52 26.22
N PHE A 420 -3.85 -5.27 26.15
CA PHE A 420 -3.85 -4.31 27.23
C PHE A 420 -4.67 -3.11 26.76
N ASP A 421 -5.80 -2.86 27.42
CA ASP A 421 -6.74 -1.81 27.05
C ASP A 421 -7.05 -0.92 28.25
N ALA A 422 -6.86 0.39 28.07
CA ALA A 422 -7.16 1.41 29.07
C ALA A 422 -6.47 1.15 30.43
N CYS A 423 -5.30 0.54 30.41
CA CYS A 423 -4.51 0.27 31.61
C CYS A 423 -3.64 1.48 31.96
N THR A 424 -3.50 1.75 33.26
CA THR A 424 -2.80 2.94 33.75
C THR A 424 -1.73 2.60 34.79
N SER A 425 -0.59 3.28 34.72
CA SER A 425 0.45 3.20 35.74
C SER A 425 0.93 4.57 36.22
N VAL A 426 1.35 4.67 37.47
CA VAL A 426 1.99 5.89 37.99
C VAL A 426 3.43 6.00 37.45
N ASP A 427 4.24 4.95 37.61
CA ASP A 427 5.62 4.93 37.17
C ASP A 427 5.75 4.44 35.72
N ASP A 428 6.01 3.15 35.52
CA ASP A 428 6.44 2.60 34.24
C ASP A 428 5.45 1.54 33.72
N GLY A 429 5.22 1.54 32.40
CA GLY A 429 4.46 0.52 31.71
C GLY A 429 2.96 0.60 31.96
N GLY A 430 2.27 1.55 31.32
CA GLY A 430 0.83 1.77 31.55
C GLY A 430 0.01 0.51 31.26
N GLY A 431 0.33 -0.21 30.19
CA GLY A 431 -0.16 -1.57 29.95
C GLY A 431 0.68 -2.63 30.67
N SER A 432 1.98 -2.68 30.38
CA SER A 432 2.87 -3.69 30.94
C SER A 432 4.26 -3.18 31.27
N PHE A 433 4.82 -3.68 32.38
CA PHE A 433 6.22 -3.47 32.76
C PHE A 433 6.92 -4.82 32.91
N VAL A 434 7.92 -5.11 32.05
CA VAL A 434 8.58 -6.42 32.02
C VAL A 434 10.10 -6.33 31.88
N ASP A 435 10.87 -7.14 32.60
CA ASP A 435 12.34 -7.05 32.50
C ASP A 435 12.87 -7.75 31.24
N PHE A 436 12.20 -8.82 30.80
CA PHE A 436 12.47 -9.53 29.55
C PHE A 436 11.15 -9.90 28.86
N PHE A 437 10.98 -9.52 27.60
CA PHE A 437 9.86 -9.92 26.77
C PHE A 437 10.40 -10.70 25.57
N GLN A 438 10.05 -11.99 25.50
CA GLN A 438 10.26 -12.82 24.32
C GLN A 438 8.94 -13.06 23.59
N GLN A 439 8.89 -12.79 22.28
CA GLN A 439 7.69 -12.96 21.47
C GLN A 439 7.99 -13.79 20.21
N ASP A 440 7.44 -15.00 20.09
CA ASP A 440 7.62 -15.86 18.92
C ASP A 440 6.83 -15.36 17.70
N ALA A 441 7.18 -15.87 16.51
CA ALA A 441 6.49 -15.53 15.27
C ALA A 441 4.98 -15.79 15.35
N VAL A 442 4.18 -15.00 14.62
CA VAL A 442 2.70 -15.10 14.54
C VAL A 442 1.95 -14.70 15.81
N SER A 443 2.60 -14.57 16.96
CA SER A 443 1.95 -14.02 18.15
C SER A 443 1.68 -12.51 18.02
N SER A 444 0.79 -11.97 18.87
CA SER A 444 0.41 -10.56 18.85
C SER A 444 0.29 -9.94 20.24
N ALA A 445 0.76 -8.71 20.40
CA ALA A 445 0.55 -7.90 21.59
C ALA A 445 -0.02 -6.53 21.22
N LEU A 446 -1.17 -6.18 21.80
CA LEU A 446 -1.88 -4.94 21.54
C LEU A 446 -1.95 -4.10 22.80
N PHE A 447 -1.53 -2.84 22.72
CA PHE A 447 -1.59 -1.85 23.78
C PHE A 447 -2.47 -0.69 23.30
N LEU A 448 -3.64 -0.54 23.90
CA LEU A 448 -4.68 0.40 23.48
C LEU A 448 -5.00 1.34 24.63
N ARG A 449 -4.97 2.65 24.40
CA ARG A 449 -5.37 3.68 25.38
C ARG A 449 -4.66 3.56 26.72
N CYS A 450 -3.44 3.04 26.74
CA CYS A 450 -2.70 2.83 27.98
C CYS A 450 -1.91 4.09 28.35
N SER A 451 -1.79 4.40 29.64
CA SER A 451 -1.07 5.59 30.09
C SER A 451 -0.14 5.32 31.28
N ALA A 452 1.05 5.91 31.27
CA ALA A 452 1.98 5.93 32.40
C ALA A 452 2.30 7.38 32.80
N GLU A 453 2.44 7.73 34.08
CA GLU A 453 2.89 9.11 34.40
C GLU A 453 4.37 9.31 34.10
N ARG A 454 5.22 8.27 34.13
CA ARG A 454 6.65 8.37 33.82
C ARG A 454 7.02 7.77 32.47
N ASN A 455 7.12 6.45 32.34
CA ASN A 455 7.67 5.87 31.10
C ASN A 455 6.85 4.73 30.49
N GLY A 456 6.85 4.66 29.16
CA GLY A 456 6.31 3.51 28.41
C GLY A 456 4.79 3.41 28.56
N GLY A 457 4.03 4.29 27.90
CA GLY A 457 2.58 4.38 28.11
C GLY A 457 1.84 3.07 27.84
N GLY A 458 2.26 2.33 26.82
CA GLY A 458 1.86 0.93 26.62
C GLY A 458 2.77 -0.06 27.32
N LEU A 459 4.05 -0.07 26.96
CA LEU A 459 5.03 -1.07 27.40
C LEU A 459 6.34 -0.41 27.86
N SER A 460 6.79 -0.76 29.06
CA SER A 460 8.18 -0.53 29.50
C SER A 460 8.89 -1.88 29.61
N VAL A 461 10.00 -2.05 28.89
CA VAL A 461 10.73 -3.32 28.83
C VAL A 461 12.23 -3.15 29.08
N GLY A 462 12.80 -4.07 29.86
CA GLY A 462 14.25 -4.19 29.99
C GLY A 462 14.90 -4.66 28.68
N ARG A 463 14.57 -5.87 28.26
CA ARG A 463 15.05 -6.50 27.03
C ARG A 463 13.90 -7.05 26.19
N LEU A 464 13.84 -6.69 24.91
CA LEU A 464 12.85 -7.21 23.97
C LEU A 464 13.52 -8.11 22.93
N HIS A 465 13.05 -9.33 22.77
CA HIS A 465 13.39 -10.23 21.68
C HIS A 465 12.12 -10.76 21.05
N GLY A 466 11.97 -10.71 19.73
CA GLY A 466 10.81 -11.36 19.14
C GLY A 466 10.63 -11.21 17.65
N ASN A 467 9.65 -11.93 17.11
CA ASN A 467 9.27 -11.95 15.71
C ASN A 467 7.73 -11.92 15.52
N GLY A 468 6.98 -11.68 16.61
CA GLY A 468 5.54 -11.48 16.57
C GLY A 468 5.16 -10.06 16.16
N SER A 469 3.88 -9.73 16.23
CA SER A 469 3.37 -8.37 15.93
C SER A 469 3.12 -7.60 17.23
N MET A 470 3.45 -6.30 17.22
CA MET A 470 3.14 -5.38 18.31
C MET A 470 2.43 -4.14 17.77
N TYR A 471 1.32 -3.78 18.42
CA TYR A 471 0.53 -2.60 18.08
C TYR A 471 0.33 -1.72 19.31
N PHE A 472 0.61 -0.43 19.17
CA PHE A 472 0.39 0.61 20.18
C PHE A 472 -0.57 1.65 19.60
N GLY A 473 -1.69 1.89 20.26
CA GLY A 473 -2.71 2.83 19.80
C GLY A 473 -3.15 3.77 20.93
N THR A 474 -3.07 5.09 20.72
CA THR A 474 -3.51 6.10 21.72
C THR A 474 -2.82 5.96 23.10
N CYS A 475 -1.55 5.59 23.13
CA CYS A 475 -0.81 5.44 24.39
C CYS A 475 -0.15 6.76 24.84
N GLN A 476 -0.05 7.00 26.14
CA GLN A 476 0.52 8.24 26.69
C GLN A 476 1.55 8.01 27.81
N ALA A 477 2.64 8.76 27.82
CA ALA A 477 3.56 8.82 28.96
C ALA A 477 4.26 10.17 29.14
N GLU A 478 5.00 10.39 30.24
CA GLU A 478 5.99 11.47 30.27
C GLU A 478 7.11 11.20 29.25
N ALA A 479 7.57 9.95 29.11
CA ALA A 479 8.55 9.56 28.09
C ALA A 479 8.27 8.16 27.51
N GLY A 480 8.47 7.97 26.20
CA GLY A 480 8.11 6.72 25.52
C GLY A 480 6.60 6.52 25.48
N GLY A 481 5.87 7.38 24.76
CA GLY A 481 4.40 7.44 24.82
C GLY A 481 3.73 6.11 24.53
N GLY A 482 4.23 5.34 23.57
CA GLY A 482 3.85 3.94 23.37
C GLY A 482 4.76 2.97 24.13
N PHE A 483 6.07 3.12 23.95
CA PHE A 483 7.04 2.07 24.21
C PHE A 483 8.36 2.61 24.78
N GLN A 484 8.89 1.98 25.83
CA GLN A 484 10.21 2.28 26.39
C GLN A 484 11.08 1.02 26.48
N ILE A 485 12.34 1.12 26.05
CA ILE A 485 13.37 0.07 26.17
C ILE A 485 14.49 0.53 27.08
N GLN A 486 14.91 -0.29 28.05
CA GLN A 486 15.98 0.06 28.97
C GLN A 486 17.34 -0.54 28.61
N THR A 487 17.42 -1.76 28.07
CA THR A 487 18.68 -2.51 27.93
C THR A 487 19.01 -3.00 26.53
N SER A 488 18.09 -3.66 25.80
CA SER A 488 18.36 -4.12 24.42
C SER A 488 17.08 -4.46 23.67
N VAL A 489 17.12 -4.39 22.34
CA VAL A 489 16.00 -4.76 21.48
C VAL A 489 16.46 -5.53 20.23
N GLU A 490 15.86 -6.70 20.01
CA GLU A 490 15.99 -7.49 18.79
C GLU A 490 14.60 -7.94 18.33
N PHE A 491 13.94 -7.09 17.53
CA PHE A 491 12.56 -7.31 17.13
C PHE A 491 12.42 -7.42 15.61
N TYR A 492 12.06 -8.60 15.14
CA TYR A 492 11.99 -8.98 13.73
C TYR A 492 10.58 -8.98 13.13
N GLY A 493 9.55 -8.74 13.94
CA GLY A 493 8.18 -8.64 13.45
C GLY A 493 7.73 -7.19 13.23
N PRO A 494 6.47 -6.98 12.81
CA PRO A 494 5.91 -5.65 12.59
C PRO A 494 5.61 -4.96 13.93
N LEU A 495 6.17 -3.76 14.10
CA LEU A 495 5.92 -2.87 15.22
C LEU A 495 5.19 -1.62 14.69
N VAL A 496 3.95 -1.41 15.12
CA VAL A 496 3.10 -0.30 14.70
C VAL A 496 2.76 0.58 15.89
N LEU A 497 2.99 1.88 15.79
CA LEU A 497 2.62 2.89 16.78
C LEU A 497 1.70 3.91 16.13
N LYS A 498 0.54 4.16 16.74
CA LYS A 498 -0.48 5.05 16.23
C LYS A 498 -0.98 5.98 17.34
N GLU A 499 -0.99 7.28 17.09
CA GLU A 499 -1.57 8.29 17.99
C GLU A 499 -0.94 8.26 19.41
N CYS A 500 0.35 7.90 19.52
CA CYS A 500 1.05 7.86 20.81
C CYS A 500 1.60 9.24 21.19
N HIS A 501 1.51 9.60 22.48
CA HIS A 501 1.89 10.92 22.97
C HIS A 501 2.89 10.84 24.13
N SER A 502 3.94 11.68 24.09
CA SER A 502 4.82 11.88 25.25
C SER A 502 4.99 13.35 25.66
N ASN A 503 4.97 13.64 26.97
CA ASN A 503 5.19 15.00 27.47
C ASN A 503 6.67 15.45 27.40
N SER A 504 7.62 14.54 27.17
CA SER A 504 9.05 14.85 27.07
C SER A 504 9.69 14.18 25.85
N HIS A 505 10.09 12.92 25.93
CA HIS A 505 10.90 12.25 24.90
C HIS A 505 10.24 11.00 24.35
N GLY A 506 10.35 10.76 23.04
CA GLY A 506 9.92 9.53 22.41
C GLY A 506 8.40 9.40 22.34
N GLY A 507 7.75 10.19 21.47
CA GLY A 507 6.28 10.20 21.35
C GLY A 507 5.69 8.81 21.12
N GLY A 508 6.36 8.01 20.30
CA GLY A 508 6.13 6.59 20.16
C GLY A 508 7.10 5.75 21.01
N ILE A 509 8.41 5.87 20.74
CA ILE A 509 9.45 5.00 21.30
C ILE A 509 10.52 5.82 22.01
N LEU A 510 10.88 5.41 23.23
CA LEU A 510 12.09 5.83 23.93
C LEU A 510 13.02 4.65 24.18
N SER A 511 14.26 4.70 23.69
CA SER A 511 15.30 3.74 24.04
C SER A 511 16.37 4.39 24.92
N LEU A 512 16.62 3.79 26.07
CA LEU A 512 17.71 4.11 27.00
C LEU A 512 18.86 3.10 26.90
N SER A 513 18.82 2.20 25.93
CA SER A 513 19.79 1.13 25.73
C SER A 513 21.10 1.65 25.14
N ASP A 514 22.22 1.29 25.78
CA ASP A 514 23.57 1.49 25.23
C ASP A 514 23.99 0.36 24.27
N ARG A 515 23.12 -0.62 24.00
CA ARG A 515 23.40 -1.78 23.12
C ARG A 515 22.76 -1.59 21.76
N PRO A 516 23.30 -2.23 20.71
CA PRO A 516 22.68 -2.21 19.40
C PRO A 516 21.23 -2.70 19.45
N GLY A 517 20.33 -1.96 18.79
CA GLY A 517 18.93 -2.30 18.63
C GLY A 517 18.64 -2.73 17.20
N ARG A 518 17.75 -3.71 17.00
CA ARG A 518 17.31 -4.12 15.66
C ARG A 518 15.79 -4.17 15.58
N PHE A 519 15.25 -3.50 14.56
CA PHE A 519 13.85 -3.56 14.16
C PHE A 519 13.75 -3.98 12.70
N ARG A 520 12.94 -5.00 12.37
CA ARG A 520 12.70 -5.34 10.96
C ARG A 520 11.69 -4.39 10.31
N SER A 521 10.58 -4.10 10.98
CA SER A 521 9.54 -3.22 10.43
C SER A 521 9.00 -2.33 11.53
N LEU A 522 9.10 -1.02 11.32
CA LEU A 522 8.64 0.02 12.23
C LEU A 522 7.72 0.98 11.47
N ASP A 523 6.46 1.05 11.86
CA ASP A 523 5.45 2.00 11.36
C ASP A 523 5.04 2.94 12.50
N VAL A 524 5.16 4.25 12.27
CA VAL A 524 4.85 5.28 13.27
C VAL A 524 3.90 6.30 12.63
N GLU A 525 2.67 6.32 13.11
CA GLU A 525 1.58 7.17 12.63
C GLU A 525 1.11 8.12 13.75
N GLU A 526 1.05 9.43 13.48
CA GLU A 526 0.45 10.44 14.37
C GLU A 526 1.01 10.45 15.81
N CYS A 527 2.27 10.05 15.99
CA CYS A 527 2.93 10.04 17.28
C CYS A 527 3.60 11.40 17.56
N THR A 528 3.34 11.97 18.73
CA THR A 528 3.73 13.34 19.06
C THR A 528 4.48 13.42 20.38
N SER A 529 5.38 14.39 20.48
CA SER A 529 6.14 14.62 21.71
C SER A 529 6.47 16.10 21.90
N ALA A 530 6.42 16.55 23.16
CA ALA A 530 6.57 17.97 23.48
C ALA A 530 8.03 18.45 23.45
N THR A 531 9.03 17.59 23.68
CA THR A 531 10.45 18.01 23.68
C THR A 531 11.35 17.18 22.77
N ALA A 532 10.88 16.08 22.17
CA ALA A 532 11.74 15.26 21.30
C ALA A 532 10.96 14.56 20.18
N ALA A 533 11.68 13.72 19.44
CA ALA A 533 11.19 12.90 18.35
C ALA A 533 10.12 11.86 18.72
N ALA A 534 9.39 11.38 17.71
CA ALA A 534 8.52 10.21 17.82
C ALA A 534 9.32 8.94 18.18
N LEU A 535 10.56 8.82 17.68
CA LEU A 535 11.56 7.85 18.13
C LEU A 535 12.76 8.58 18.74
N ALA A 536 13.01 8.40 20.04
CA ALA A 536 14.14 8.99 20.74
C ALA A 536 15.04 7.91 21.35
N VAL A 537 16.35 7.99 21.08
CA VAL A 537 17.38 7.15 21.71
C VAL A 537 18.43 8.06 22.33
N THR A 538 18.44 8.10 23.66
CA THR A 538 19.08 9.20 24.40
C THR A 538 20.40 8.82 25.07
N ARG A 539 20.78 7.54 25.09
CA ARG A 539 22.02 7.08 25.73
C ARG A 539 22.84 6.18 24.80
N GLY A 540 24.16 6.44 24.78
CA GLY A 540 25.16 5.57 24.16
C GLY A 540 25.43 5.81 22.68
N THR A 541 26.48 5.16 22.19
CA THR A 541 26.85 5.02 20.77
C THR A 541 26.08 3.87 20.10
N ALA A 542 24.86 3.59 20.57
CA ALA A 542 24.09 2.43 20.14
C ALA A 542 23.76 2.51 18.64
N GLU A 543 24.03 1.42 17.92
CA GLU A 543 23.60 1.23 16.54
C GLU A 543 22.15 0.77 16.52
N ILE A 544 21.26 1.47 15.82
CA ILE A 544 19.88 1.03 15.57
C ILE A 544 19.77 0.63 14.11
N ARG A 545 19.43 -0.63 13.85
CA ARG A 545 19.17 -1.11 12.50
C ARG A 545 17.68 -1.27 12.25
N ILE A 546 17.16 -0.59 11.22
CA ILE A 546 15.76 -0.65 10.80
C ILE A 546 15.69 -1.17 9.36
N THR A 547 15.06 -2.32 9.13
CA THR A 547 14.93 -2.86 7.76
C THR A 547 13.87 -2.10 6.95
N PHE A 548 12.72 -1.79 7.55
CA PHE A 548 11.65 -1.02 6.93
C PHE A 548 11.11 0.03 7.91
N LEU A 549 11.23 1.31 7.54
CA LEU A 549 10.71 2.44 8.30
C LEU A 549 9.56 3.11 7.54
N ARG A 550 8.42 3.29 8.20
CA ARG A 550 7.32 4.13 7.71
C ARG A 550 6.97 5.19 8.75
N LEU A 551 6.96 6.45 8.33
CA LEU A 551 6.50 7.58 9.15
C LEU A 551 5.31 8.25 8.47
N LEU A 552 4.21 8.42 9.20
CA LEU A 552 2.98 9.08 8.75
C LEU A 552 2.53 10.15 9.75
N ASP A 553 2.46 11.41 9.32
CA ASP A 553 1.85 12.53 10.07
C ASP A 553 2.32 12.73 11.53
N ASN A 554 3.61 12.52 11.77
CA ASN A 554 4.20 12.75 13.09
C ASN A 554 4.55 14.23 13.28
N HIS A 555 4.36 14.73 14.49
CA HIS A 555 4.66 16.11 14.85
C HIS A 555 5.40 16.17 16.20
N GLY A 556 6.70 16.47 16.16
CA GLY A 556 7.44 17.00 17.30
C GLY A 556 7.34 18.52 17.35
N SER A 557 7.45 19.11 18.55
CA SER A 557 7.47 20.57 18.74
C SER A 557 8.52 21.31 17.90
N ASP A 558 9.64 20.63 17.58
CA ASP A 558 10.78 21.15 16.82
C ASP A 558 11.01 20.46 15.45
N SER A 559 10.01 19.80 14.87
CA SER A 559 10.10 19.08 13.57
C SER A 559 11.05 17.86 13.49
N ILE A 560 11.63 17.42 14.61
CA ILE A 560 12.45 16.20 14.69
C ILE A 560 11.52 15.01 14.93
N ASP A 561 11.54 14.04 14.03
CA ASP A 561 10.72 12.82 14.11
C ASP A 561 11.51 11.61 14.62
N ILE A 562 12.84 11.60 14.40
CA ILE A 562 13.76 10.58 14.91
C ILE A 562 15.02 11.25 15.46
N SER A 563 15.42 10.91 16.68
CA SER A 563 16.64 11.39 17.33
C SER A 563 17.39 10.22 17.96
N VAL A 564 18.61 9.93 17.49
CA VAL A 564 19.43 8.80 17.94
C VAL A 564 20.82 9.30 18.35
N SER A 565 21.26 9.06 19.59
CA SER A 565 22.59 9.51 20.03
C SER A 565 23.76 8.76 19.36
N GLY A 566 23.51 7.58 18.77
CA GLY A 566 24.51 6.73 18.11
C GLY A 566 24.32 6.61 16.59
N SER A 567 24.59 5.41 16.06
CA SER A 567 24.47 5.11 14.63
C SER A 567 23.07 4.66 14.27
N LEU A 568 22.52 5.15 13.16
CA LEU A 568 21.22 4.74 12.63
C LEU A 568 21.42 4.12 11.24
N ILE A 569 21.16 2.81 11.14
CA ILE A 569 21.21 2.06 9.89
C ILE A 569 19.79 1.83 9.39
N ILE A 570 19.45 2.29 8.18
CA ILE A 570 18.13 2.08 7.59
C ILE A 570 18.28 1.38 6.24
N GLU A 571 17.75 0.16 6.12
CA GLU A 571 17.83 -0.60 4.87
C GLU A 571 16.78 -0.10 3.86
N ASN A 572 15.58 0.28 4.32
CA ASN A 572 14.52 0.87 3.48
C ASN A 572 13.64 1.82 4.30
N ALA A 573 13.31 2.99 3.73
CA ALA A 573 12.50 4.01 4.39
C ALA A 573 11.45 4.60 3.43
N SER A 574 10.23 4.75 3.92
CA SER A 574 9.14 5.43 3.23
C SER A 574 8.53 6.50 4.13
N PHE A 575 8.35 7.70 3.59
CA PHE A 575 7.78 8.82 4.33
C PHE A 575 6.51 9.29 3.63
N GLU A 576 5.43 9.39 4.39
CA GLU A 576 4.14 9.86 3.89
C GLU A 576 3.64 10.96 4.83
N ALA A 577 3.15 12.06 4.26
CA ALA A 577 2.54 13.13 5.04
C ALA A 577 1.20 13.49 4.39
N ARG A 578 0.11 13.47 5.16
CA ARG A 578 -1.17 14.03 4.78
C ARG A 578 -1.12 15.53 5.02
N TYR A 579 -1.31 16.26 3.93
CA TYR A 579 -1.45 17.69 3.98
C TYR A 579 -2.82 18.05 4.58
N GLN A 580 -2.85 18.55 5.83
CA GLN A 580 -4.02 19.26 6.33
C GLN A 580 -3.95 20.73 5.87
N GLU A 581 -4.81 21.10 4.92
CA GLU A 581 -5.02 22.49 4.50
C GLU A 581 -5.50 23.34 5.69
N GLY A 582 -4.62 24.15 6.29
CA GLY A 582 -5.00 25.15 7.30
C GLY A 582 -4.06 25.29 8.49
N ALA A 583 -3.27 24.27 8.83
CA ALA A 583 -2.24 24.38 9.85
C ALA A 583 -0.97 24.97 9.21
N GLY A 584 -0.56 26.19 9.60
CA GLY A 584 0.59 26.90 9.02
C GLY A 584 1.96 26.19 9.12
N GLY A 585 2.03 25.01 9.73
CA GLY A 585 3.20 24.13 9.74
C GLY A 585 3.26 23.27 8.47
N HIS A 586 4.40 23.27 7.78
CA HIS A 586 4.62 22.39 6.63
C HIS A 586 5.17 21.05 7.10
N PRO A 587 4.65 19.90 6.58
CA PRO A 587 5.16 18.59 6.97
C PRO A 587 6.63 18.47 6.55
N ALA A 588 7.48 18.26 7.55
CA ALA A 588 8.92 18.11 7.40
C ALA A 588 9.33 16.91 8.24
N VAL A 589 10.09 15.99 7.65
CA VAL A 589 10.73 14.92 8.41
C VAL A 589 12.15 15.35 8.73
N SER A 590 12.52 15.32 10.01
CA SER A 590 13.89 15.53 10.45
C SER A 590 14.39 14.33 11.25
N ILE A 591 15.47 13.72 10.78
CA ILE A 591 16.18 12.61 11.44
C ILE A 591 17.51 13.16 11.94
N SER A 592 17.81 12.97 13.21
CA SER A 592 19.09 13.33 13.83
C SER A 592 19.78 12.07 14.35
N ALA A 593 21.02 11.80 13.93
CA ALA A 593 21.85 10.75 14.52
C ALA A 593 23.34 11.11 14.50
N HIS A 594 24.23 10.42 15.22
CA HIS A 594 25.68 10.68 15.13
C HIS A 594 26.24 10.17 13.78
N HIS A 595 25.86 8.95 13.38
CA HIS A 595 26.15 8.37 12.07
C HIS A 595 24.87 7.86 11.41
N ILE A 596 24.64 8.18 10.13
CA ILE A 596 23.49 7.65 9.37
C ILE A 596 23.98 6.82 8.19
N LEU A 597 23.61 5.55 8.14
CA LEU A 597 23.95 4.61 7.08
C LEU A 597 22.66 4.11 6.41
N THR A 598 22.49 4.33 5.11
CA THR A 598 21.33 3.79 4.37
C THR A 598 21.77 3.15 3.06
N GLU A 599 21.45 1.86 2.89
CA GLU A 599 21.77 1.11 1.66
C GLU A 599 20.78 1.43 0.53
N ALA A 600 19.56 1.83 0.85
CA ALA A 600 18.55 2.26 -0.13
C ALA A 600 18.45 3.79 -0.24
N GLU A 601 17.83 4.20 -1.35
CA GLU A 601 17.43 5.59 -1.58
C GLU A 601 16.29 5.98 -0.62
N ILE A 602 16.39 7.18 -0.05
CA ILE A 602 15.36 7.74 0.84
C ILE A 602 14.32 8.47 -0.03
N ASP A 603 13.08 7.96 -0.08
CA ASP A 603 12.00 8.60 -0.85
C ASP A 603 11.36 9.77 -0.08
N CYS A 604 11.82 10.99 -0.37
CA CYS A 604 11.29 12.23 0.20
C CYS A 604 10.25 12.91 -0.72
N THR A 605 9.74 12.25 -1.77
CA THR A 605 8.91 12.90 -2.81
C THR A 605 7.58 13.44 -2.31
N ARG A 606 7.05 12.90 -1.21
CA ARG A 606 5.80 13.33 -0.59
C ARG A 606 5.98 14.39 0.49
N LEU A 607 7.22 14.78 0.79
CA LEU A 607 7.56 15.74 1.83
C LEU A 607 7.91 17.12 1.22
N LYS A 608 7.58 18.19 1.95
CA LYS A 608 8.05 19.54 1.60
C LYS A 608 9.51 19.77 2.01
N ALA A 609 9.93 19.15 3.11
CA ALA A 609 11.31 19.16 3.58
C ALA A 609 11.68 17.78 4.18
N CYS A 610 12.90 17.34 3.89
CA CYS A 610 13.45 16.07 4.34
C CYS A 610 14.89 16.35 4.78
N ARG A 611 15.14 16.34 6.10
CA ARG A 611 16.42 16.74 6.70
C ARG A 611 17.02 15.58 7.47
N LEU A 612 18.26 15.23 7.15
CA LEU A 612 19.08 14.35 7.97
C LEU A 612 20.19 15.18 8.61
N MET A 613 20.37 15.04 9.91
CA MET A 613 21.41 15.70 10.69
C MET A 613 22.31 14.62 11.30
N ALA A 614 23.60 14.62 10.95
CA ALA A 614 24.59 13.69 11.45
C ALA A 614 26.02 14.21 11.24
N ASP A 615 26.97 13.65 11.98
CA ASP A 615 28.38 14.00 11.82
C ASP A 615 28.99 13.23 10.63
N GLU A 616 28.52 12.00 10.38
CA GLU A 616 28.90 11.20 9.22
C GLU A 616 27.69 10.57 8.52
N PHE A 617 27.70 10.57 7.19
CA PHE A 617 26.63 10.03 6.36
C PHE A 617 27.16 9.07 5.30
N GLN A 618 26.50 7.93 5.16
CA GLN A 618 26.62 7.05 4.00
C GLN A 618 25.20 6.72 3.50
N VAL A 619 24.65 7.60 2.67
CA VAL A 619 23.30 7.48 2.12
C VAL A 619 23.41 7.18 0.62
N ALA A 620 22.76 6.12 0.14
CA ALA A 620 22.78 5.75 -1.30
C ALA A 620 22.23 6.86 -2.21
N GLY A 621 21.28 7.65 -1.72
CA GLY A 621 20.76 8.84 -2.38
C GLY A 621 19.43 9.31 -1.79
N PHE A 622 18.95 10.47 -2.26
CA PHE A 622 17.63 11.00 -1.92
C PHE A 622 16.78 11.13 -3.18
N LEU A 623 15.48 10.81 -3.07
CA LEU A 623 14.51 11.13 -4.10
C LEU A 623 13.73 12.37 -3.68
N CYS A 624 14.13 13.53 -4.20
CA CYS A 624 13.52 14.80 -3.85
C CYS A 624 12.27 15.13 -4.68
N SER A 625 11.35 15.88 -4.08
CA SER A 625 10.22 16.51 -4.75
C SER A 625 10.66 17.65 -5.67
N VAL A 626 9.82 18.00 -6.63
CA VAL A 626 10.08 19.12 -7.55
C VAL A 626 10.24 20.41 -6.75
N GLY A 627 11.27 21.19 -7.06
CA GLY A 627 11.60 22.41 -6.30
C GLY A 627 12.70 22.24 -5.25
N SER A 628 13.06 21.00 -4.94
CA SER A 628 14.09 20.66 -3.97
C SER A 628 15.16 19.78 -4.62
N GLY A 629 16.42 20.05 -4.32
CA GLY A 629 17.56 19.25 -4.77
C GLY A 629 18.31 18.66 -3.59
N VAL A 630 19.14 17.67 -3.88
CA VAL A 630 20.08 17.14 -2.88
C VAL A 630 21.07 18.24 -2.55
N GLY A 631 21.10 18.65 -1.30
CA GLY A 631 21.98 19.71 -0.84
C GLY A 631 22.44 19.48 0.59
N SER A 632 23.57 20.10 0.91
CA SER A 632 24.04 20.26 2.28
C SER A 632 24.02 21.76 2.60
N GLN A 633 23.37 22.11 3.70
CA GLN A 633 23.30 23.50 4.19
C GLN A 633 24.52 23.82 5.05
N ASP A 634 24.97 22.81 5.83
CA ASP A 634 26.18 22.77 6.66
C ASP A 634 26.79 21.36 6.59
N VAL A 635 28.02 21.17 7.10
CA VAL A 635 28.75 19.87 7.12
C VAL A 635 27.90 18.76 7.75
N THR A 636 26.99 19.11 8.66
CA THR A 636 26.18 18.17 9.43
C THR A 636 24.75 17.99 8.92
N GLN A 637 24.31 18.73 7.90
CA GLN A 637 22.92 18.69 7.42
C GLN A 637 22.85 18.30 5.95
N HIS A 638 22.24 17.17 5.65
CA HIS A 638 22.03 16.64 4.30
C HIS A 638 20.55 16.34 4.04
N GLY A 639 20.07 16.54 2.82
CA GLY A 639 18.73 16.13 2.44
C GLY A 639 18.18 16.84 1.21
N CYS A 640 16.85 16.85 1.10
CA CYS A 640 16.14 17.55 0.04
C CYS A 640 15.89 19.00 0.45
N LEU A 641 16.76 19.90 -0.01
CA LEU A 641 16.70 21.33 0.28
C LEU A 641 16.04 22.09 -0.88
N ARG A 642 15.19 23.06 -0.55
CA ARG A 642 14.56 23.93 -1.55
C ARG A 642 15.64 24.71 -2.31
N CYS A 643 15.53 24.73 -3.65
CA CYS A 643 16.49 25.45 -4.48
C CYS A 643 16.44 26.96 -4.22
N ARG A 644 17.64 27.59 -4.12
CA ARG A 644 17.81 29.04 -3.97
C ARG A 644 17.43 29.77 -5.27
N GLU A 645 17.15 31.06 -5.20
CA GLU A 645 16.91 31.88 -6.40
C GLU A 645 18.07 31.77 -7.40
N GLY A 646 17.73 31.67 -8.69
CA GLY A 646 18.71 31.41 -9.76
C GLY A 646 19.13 29.94 -9.93
N TYR A 647 18.56 29.03 -9.14
CA TYR A 647 18.70 27.58 -9.28
C TYR A 647 17.33 26.88 -9.34
N THR A 648 17.26 25.73 -10.02
CA THR A 648 16.02 24.97 -10.18
C THR A 648 16.28 23.46 -10.16
N GLN A 649 15.30 22.69 -9.71
CA GLN A 649 15.25 21.23 -9.83
C GLN A 649 13.85 20.83 -10.26
N ILE A 650 13.72 20.44 -11.52
CA ILE A 650 12.45 20.09 -12.17
C ILE A 650 12.29 18.58 -12.38
N CYS A 651 13.34 17.79 -12.14
CA CYS A 651 13.28 16.34 -12.26
C CYS A 651 12.66 15.73 -11.00
N HIS A 652 11.49 15.11 -11.16
CA HIS A 652 10.86 14.31 -10.12
C HIS A 652 11.74 13.09 -9.79
N ARG A 653 11.94 12.76 -8.51
CA ARG A 653 12.80 11.64 -8.06
C ARG A 653 14.28 11.77 -8.50
N SER A 654 14.82 12.98 -8.47
CA SER A 654 16.22 13.21 -8.85
C SER A 654 17.13 13.27 -7.64
N GLN A 655 18.23 12.48 -7.67
CA GLN A 655 19.35 12.58 -6.71
C GLN A 655 20.26 13.79 -6.95
N ARG A 656 19.82 14.77 -7.75
CA ARG A 656 20.72 15.83 -8.23
C ARG A 656 20.57 17.08 -7.38
N SER A 657 21.69 17.75 -7.15
CA SER A 657 21.69 19.09 -6.59
C SER A 657 20.95 20.08 -7.50
N CYS A 658 20.49 21.18 -6.90
CA CYS A 658 19.85 22.26 -7.63
C CYS A 658 20.79 22.78 -8.72
N GLN A 659 20.31 22.83 -9.97
CA GLN A 659 21.10 23.25 -11.12
C GLN A 659 20.87 24.73 -11.42
N ARG A 660 21.90 25.42 -11.91
CA ARG A 660 21.79 26.85 -12.25
C ARG A 660 20.79 27.03 -13.40
N CYS A 661 19.96 28.07 -13.31
CA CYS A 661 19.03 28.42 -14.36
C CYS A 661 19.76 28.65 -15.71
N PRO A 662 19.24 28.13 -16.84
CA PRO A 662 19.83 28.35 -18.15
C PRO A 662 19.76 29.83 -18.56
N THR A 663 20.74 30.29 -19.34
CA THR A 663 20.90 31.70 -19.72
C THR A 663 19.79 32.27 -20.58
N LYS A 664 19.04 31.41 -21.28
CA LYS A 664 17.88 31.76 -22.12
C LYS A 664 16.53 31.40 -21.49
N ALA A 665 16.48 31.26 -20.17
CA ALA A 665 15.23 31.11 -19.44
C ALA A 665 14.52 32.46 -19.32
N ARG A 666 13.24 32.51 -19.71
CA ARG A 666 12.37 33.68 -19.51
C ARG A 666 11.95 33.82 -18.05
N ARG A 667 11.67 32.71 -17.36
CA ARG A 667 11.36 32.64 -15.92
C ARG A 667 11.98 31.38 -15.32
N CYS A 668 12.56 31.48 -14.13
CA CYS A 668 13.17 30.35 -13.43
C CYS A 668 12.94 30.43 -11.92
N PHE A 669 12.13 29.52 -11.40
CA PHE A 669 11.85 29.34 -9.98
C PHE A 669 12.35 27.97 -9.52
N ALA A 670 12.41 27.74 -8.20
CA ALA A 670 12.94 26.52 -7.61
C ALA A 670 12.38 25.24 -8.26
N GLY A 671 11.06 25.19 -8.52
CA GLY A 671 10.37 24.03 -9.09
C GLY A 671 9.72 24.26 -10.45
N SER A 672 9.97 25.39 -11.12
CA SER A 672 9.37 25.66 -12.44
C SER A 672 10.24 26.56 -13.32
N LEU A 673 10.30 26.29 -14.62
CA LEU A 673 11.17 26.96 -15.60
C LEU A 673 10.42 27.21 -16.92
N GLU A 674 10.62 28.37 -17.57
CA GLU A 674 10.06 28.76 -18.88
C GLU A 674 11.19 29.21 -19.82
N MET A 675 11.27 28.70 -21.06
CA MET A 675 12.34 28.99 -22.04
C MET A 675 11.90 30.00 -23.12
N GLU A 676 12.85 30.58 -23.86
CA GLU A 676 12.55 31.37 -25.06
C GLU A 676 12.19 30.48 -26.27
N PRO A 677 11.30 30.92 -27.19
CA PRO A 677 11.05 30.22 -28.45
C PRO A 677 12.33 29.99 -29.27
N GLY A 678 12.38 28.89 -30.02
CA GLY A 678 13.54 28.46 -30.80
C GLY A 678 14.63 27.76 -29.99
N VAL A 679 14.47 27.64 -28.66
CA VAL A 679 15.42 26.99 -27.76
C VAL A 679 14.74 25.85 -27.01
N MET A 680 15.39 24.69 -27.02
CA MET A 680 15.00 23.51 -26.25
C MET A 680 15.97 23.28 -25.10
N LEU A 681 15.46 22.78 -23.98
CA LEU A 681 16.26 22.32 -22.85
C LEU A 681 16.42 20.80 -22.84
N GLU A 682 17.61 20.28 -22.53
CA GLU A 682 17.75 18.87 -22.16
C GLU A 682 17.15 18.67 -20.76
N VAL A 683 16.01 18.00 -20.61
CA VAL A 683 15.35 17.82 -19.28
C VAL A 683 16.29 17.17 -18.27
N GLN A 684 17.15 16.25 -18.74
CA GLN A 684 18.16 15.61 -17.91
C GLN A 684 19.36 16.51 -17.59
N ASN A 685 19.54 17.67 -18.22
CA ASN A 685 20.63 18.60 -17.91
C ASN A 685 20.18 20.02 -18.21
N VAL A 686 19.59 20.69 -17.21
CA VAL A 686 18.96 22.01 -17.40
C VAL A 686 19.97 23.13 -17.68
N SER A 687 21.28 22.84 -17.64
CA SER A 687 22.31 23.77 -18.10
C SER A 687 22.58 23.67 -19.60
N ARG A 688 22.17 22.58 -20.25
CA ARG A 688 22.39 22.36 -21.68
C ARG A 688 21.16 22.77 -22.49
N THR A 689 21.35 23.78 -23.33
CA THR A 689 20.32 24.28 -24.24
C THR A 689 20.68 23.94 -25.67
N PHE A 690 19.68 23.62 -26.48
CA PHE A 690 19.81 23.34 -27.90
C PHE A 690 19.04 24.40 -28.70
N ARG A 691 19.63 24.89 -29.78
CA ARG A 691 18.90 25.66 -30.79
C ARG A 691 18.18 24.71 -31.72
N CYS A 692 16.94 25.04 -32.03
CA CYS A 692 16.13 24.23 -32.92
C CYS A 692 16.30 24.70 -34.36
N PRO A 693 16.69 23.82 -35.30
CA PRO A 693 16.81 24.15 -36.72
C PRO A 693 15.48 24.59 -37.36
N ASN A 694 14.37 24.26 -36.71
CA ASN A 694 13.03 24.74 -37.04
C ASN A 694 12.43 25.36 -35.77
N GLU A 695 12.41 26.69 -35.69
CA GLU A 695 11.94 27.41 -34.49
C GLU A 695 10.48 27.07 -34.14
N VAL A 696 9.65 26.73 -35.15
CA VAL A 696 8.24 26.34 -34.95
C VAL A 696 8.11 25.00 -34.22
N ALA A 697 9.13 24.15 -34.28
CA ALA A 697 9.17 22.89 -33.55
C ALA A 697 9.46 23.09 -32.05
N CYS A 698 9.98 24.26 -31.65
CA CYS A 698 10.41 24.57 -30.28
C CYS A 698 9.77 25.86 -29.76
N PRO A 699 8.57 25.78 -29.15
CA PRO A 699 7.91 26.97 -28.62
C PRO A 699 8.58 27.57 -27.37
N GLY A 700 9.60 26.93 -26.78
CA GLY A 700 10.25 27.38 -25.55
C GLY A 700 9.49 27.01 -24.27
N GLY A 701 8.80 25.86 -24.26
CA GLY A 701 7.83 25.46 -23.22
C GLY A 701 8.21 25.59 -21.74
N SER A 702 7.23 25.33 -20.86
CA SER A 702 7.39 25.44 -19.40
C SER A 702 7.44 24.07 -18.71
N LEU A 703 8.37 23.89 -17.76
CA LEU A 703 8.53 22.68 -16.96
C LEU A 703 8.20 22.97 -15.49
N PRO A 704 7.58 22.04 -14.74
CA PRO A 704 7.10 20.71 -15.15
C PRO A 704 5.70 20.72 -15.81
N SER A 705 5.16 21.88 -16.20
CA SER A 705 3.80 21.99 -16.76
C SER A 705 3.60 21.05 -17.95
N LYS A 706 2.49 20.31 -17.95
CA LYS A 706 2.11 19.40 -19.05
C LYS A 706 1.59 20.15 -20.28
N GLU A 707 1.28 21.44 -20.16
CA GLU A 707 0.52 22.15 -21.19
C GLU A 707 1.35 22.51 -22.43
N ILE A 708 2.65 22.82 -22.27
CA ILE A 708 3.52 23.19 -23.39
C ILE A 708 4.86 22.46 -23.24
N GLY A 709 4.98 21.30 -23.89
CA GLY A 709 6.24 20.58 -23.99
C GLY A 709 7.33 21.41 -24.65
N MET A 710 8.59 21.06 -24.38
CA MET A 710 9.76 21.71 -25.00
C MET A 710 9.75 21.59 -26.53
N CYS A 711 9.15 20.52 -27.05
CA CYS A 711 8.83 20.34 -28.46
C CYS A 711 7.33 20.52 -28.70
N ARG A 712 6.96 21.11 -29.84
CA ARG A 712 5.59 21.16 -30.31
C ARG A 712 5.07 19.74 -30.58
N PRO A 713 3.77 19.43 -30.35
CA PRO A 713 3.22 18.11 -30.64
C PRO A 713 3.59 17.62 -32.05
N GLY A 714 4.10 16.39 -32.11
CA GLY A 714 4.60 15.75 -33.34
C GLY A 714 6.11 15.85 -33.57
N TYR A 715 6.82 16.62 -32.75
CA TYR A 715 8.29 16.71 -32.77
C TYR A 715 8.87 16.14 -31.47
N ASN A 716 10.01 15.46 -31.56
CA ASN A 716 10.75 14.93 -30.43
C ASN A 716 12.27 14.97 -30.68
N GLY A 717 13.05 14.47 -29.71
CA GLY A 717 14.52 14.42 -29.81
C GLY A 717 15.21 15.77 -29.56
N ARG A 718 16.55 15.77 -29.63
CA ARG A 718 17.39 16.97 -29.38
C ARG A 718 17.15 18.03 -30.46
N GLY A 719 16.80 19.24 -30.03
CA GLY A 719 16.43 20.33 -30.94
C GLY A 719 15.10 20.13 -31.66
N CYS A 720 14.26 19.19 -31.20
CA CYS A 720 12.96 18.85 -31.78
C CYS A 720 13.01 18.56 -33.29
N VAL A 721 14.03 17.81 -33.70
CA VAL A 721 14.33 17.53 -35.12
C VAL A 721 13.77 16.19 -35.61
N ASN A 722 13.43 15.30 -34.68
CA ASN A 722 12.85 14.00 -35.00
C ASN A 722 11.32 14.10 -34.94
N CYS A 723 10.64 13.27 -35.71
CA CYS A 723 9.18 13.19 -35.65
C CYS A 723 8.73 12.17 -34.62
N ASP A 724 7.69 12.51 -33.89
CA ASP A 724 7.13 11.64 -32.85
C ASP A 724 6.34 10.47 -33.44
N ASN A 725 6.00 9.50 -32.59
CA ASN A 725 5.12 8.40 -32.99
C ASN A 725 3.77 8.97 -33.48
N GLY A 726 3.24 8.40 -34.57
CA GLY A 726 2.08 8.98 -35.28
C GLY A 726 2.41 10.15 -36.21
N TYR A 727 3.65 10.66 -36.26
CA TYR A 727 4.09 11.69 -37.20
C TYR A 727 5.19 11.15 -38.12
N ALA A 728 5.45 11.84 -39.23
CA ALA A 728 6.56 11.54 -40.12
C ALA A 728 7.10 12.80 -40.81
N MET A 729 8.32 12.73 -41.34
CA MET A 729 8.96 13.89 -41.97
C MET A 729 8.20 14.31 -43.22
N ALA A 730 7.94 15.60 -43.39
CA ALA A 730 7.30 16.14 -44.57
C ALA A 730 8.17 15.90 -45.82
N ASP A 731 7.56 15.53 -46.94
CA ASP A 731 8.32 15.35 -48.20
C ASP A 731 8.95 16.66 -48.70
N SER A 732 8.41 17.80 -48.28
CA SER A 732 8.87 19.15 -48.60
C SER A 732 10.04 19.66 -47.77
N SER A 733 10.25 19.12 -46.55
CA SER A 733 11.36 19.50 -45.67
C SER A 733 11.61 18.40 -44.65
N VAL A 734 12.86 17.92 -44.56
CA VAL A 734 13.28 16.89 -43.59
C VAL A 734 13.26 17.39 -42.13
N LEU A 735 13.09 18.69 -41.90
CA LEU A 735 13.04 19.32 -40.56
C LEU A 735 11.61 19.64 -40.09
N SER A 736 10.60 19.23 -40.85
CA SER A 736 9.19 19.45 -40.51
C SER A 736 8.47 18.12 -40.37
N CYS A 737 7.68 17.97 -39.32
CA CYS A 737 6.90 16.77 -39.03
C CYS A 737 5.43 17.00 -39.35
N THR A 738 4.84 16.03 -40.04
CA THR A 738 3.42 15.99 -40.43
C THR A 738 2.74 14.82 -39.73
N ALA A 739 1.52 15.02 -39.23
CA ALA A 739 0.75 13.95 -38.60
C ALA A 739 0.36 12.91 -39.66
N CYS A 740 0.64 11.64 -39.35
CA CYS A 740 0.08 10.52 -40.10
C CYS A 740 -1.35 10.29 -39.63
N SER A 741 -2.21 9.84 -40.54
CA SER A 741 -3.60 9.54 -40.17
C SER A 741 -3.69 8.14 -39.60
N ASP A 742 -4.33 8.00 -38.44
CA ASP A 742 -4.67 6.69 -37.87
C ASP A 742 -5.98 6.13 -38.48
N ASN A 743 -6.67 6.90 -39.32
CA ASN A 743 -7.91 6.48 -39.95
C ASN A 743 -7.60 5.71 -41.25
N GLY A 744 -7.88 4.41 -41.26
CA GLY A 744 -7.63 3.53 -42.42
C GLY A 744 -8.23 4.01 -43.74
N TRP A 745 -9.35 4.75 -43.72
CA TRP A 745 -9.92 5.33 -44.94
C TRP A 745 -9.05 6.47 -45.49
N VAL A 746 -8.58 7.36 -44.61
CA VAL A 746 -7.66 8.44 -44.99
C VAL A 746 -6.33 7.85 -45.46
N GLN A 747 -5.82 6.80 -44.80
CA GLN A 747 -4.62 6.07 -45.23
C GLN A 747 -4.77 5.52 -46.66
N THR A 748 -5.91 4.90 -46.96
CA THR A 748 -6.22 4.36 -48.29
C THR A 748 -6.30 5.47 -49.34
N VAL A 749 -6.96 6.59 -49.01
CA VAL A 749 -7.05 7.76 -49.90
C VAL A 749 -5.66 8.36 -50.15
N GLN A 750 -4.80 8.44 -49.12
CA GLN A 750 -3.44 8.94 -49.26
C GLN A 750 -2.58 8.03 -50.16
N TRP A 751 -2.68 6.70 -50.02
CA TRP A 751 -2.04 5.74 -50.93
C TRP A 751 -2.55 5.89 -52.37
N LEU A 752 -3.86 5.95 -52.55
CA LEU A 752 -4.48 6.13 -53.86
C LEU A 752 -4.02 7.44 -54.50
N LEU A 753 -4.01 8.55 -53.77
CA LEU A 753 -3.55 9.85 -54.27
C LEU A 753 -2.06 9.84 -54.61
N PHE A 754 -1.23 9.22 -53.78
CA PHE A 754 0.21 9.06 -54.04
C PHE A 754 0.46 8.32 -55.36
N PHE A 755 -0.17 7.16 -55.55
CA PHE A 755 -0.05 6.40 -56.80
C PHE A 755 -0.68 7.14 -57.97
N LEU A 756 -1.90 7.67 -57.81
CA LEU A 756 -2.63 8.36 -58.87
C LEU A 756 -1.84 9.57 -59.37
N GLN A 757 -1.22 10.36 -58.49
CA GLN A 757 -0.43 11.52 -58.90
C GLN A 757 0.81 11.10 -59.72
N ARG A 758 1.55 10.08 -59.28
CA ARG A 758 2.75 9.59 -60.00
C ARG A 758 2.39 8.90 -61.31
N VAL A 759 1.33 8.08 -61.30
CA VAL A 759 0.77 7.45 -62.51
C VAL A 759 0.25 8.51 -63.47
N PHE A 760 -0.47 9.52 -62.99
CA PHE A 760 -1.03 10.58 -63.83
C PHE A 760 0.07 11.39 -64.52
N LEU A 761 1.09 11.83 -63.78
CA LEU A 761 2.21 12.57 -64.37
C LEU A 761 3.03 11.71 -65.32
N PHE A 762 3.29 10.46 -64.96
CA PHE A 762 3.97 9.53 -65.84
C PHE A 762 3.15 9.20 -67.08
N ALA A 763 1.82 9.04 -66.96
CA ALA A 763 0.91 8.82 -68.06
C ALA A 763 0.80 10.06 -68.94
N LEU A 764 0.80 11.28 -68.38
CA LEU A 764 0.86 12.51 -69.17
C LEU A 764 2.17 12.60 -69.96
N ALA A 765 3.31 12.30 -69.32
CA ALA A 765 4.59 12.25 -70.01
C ALA A 765 4.60 11.14 -71.08
N ALA A 766 4.14 9.94 -70.76
CA ALA A 766 4.09 8.80 -71.67
C ALA A 766 3.12 9.02 -72.84
N THR A 767 1.93 9.54 -72.60
CA THR A 767 0.95 9.87 -73.65
C THR A 767 1.42 11.01 -74.53
N SER A 768 2.17 11.96 -73.96
CA SER A 768 2.85 12.98 -74.75
C SER A 768 3.83 12.32 -75.72
N VAL A 769 4.68 11.39 -75.24
CA VAL A 769 5.66 10.69 -76.08
C VAL A 769 5.00 9.73 -77.08
N LEU A 770 3.99 8.96 -76.67
CA LEU A 770 3.30 7.97 -77.51
C LEU A 770 2.39 8.61 -78.57
N GLY A 771 1.72 9.70 -78.24
CA GLY A 771 0.85 10.43 -79.17
C GLY A 771 1.59 11.00 -80.38
N ALA A 772 2.92 11.12 -80.28
CA ALA A 772 3.79 11.46 -81.41
C ALA A 772 3.89 10.36 -82.47
N ARG A 773 3.74 9.09 -82.06
CA ARG A 773 3.96 7.92 -82.93
C ARG A 773 2.76 7.62 -83.81
N SER A 774 1.53 7.85 -83.33
CA SER A 774 0.31 7.45 -84.02
C SER A 774 -0.20 8.45 -85.07
N ALA A 775 0.26 9.71 -85.07
CA ALA A 775 -0.38 10.78 -85.85
C ALA A 775 0.52 11.47 -86.89
N GLY A 776 1.82 11.16 -86.99
CA GLY A 776 2.76 11.85 -87.90
C GLY A 776 3.01 13.35 -87.62
N SER A 777 2.11 14.03 -86.90
CA SER A 777 2.22 15.42 -86.44
C SER A 777 2.17 15.51 -84.92
N VAL A 778 3.20 16.11 -84.32
CA VAL A 778 3.30 16.33 -82.87
C VAL A 778 2.21 17.29 -82.36
N LYS A 779 1.50 16.87 -81.30
CA LYS A 779 0.46 17.64 -80.59
C LYS A 779 1.04 18.89 -79.93
N ARG A 780 0.46 20.06 -80.20
CA ARG A 780 0.90 21.37 -79.64
C ARG A 780 0.62 21.43 -78.13
N SER A 781 -0.45 20.79 -77.69
CA SER A 781 -0.87 20.78 -76.28
C SER A 781 0.21 20.23 -75.35
N ALA A 782 1.02 19.27 -75.83
CA ALA A 782 2.06 18.64 -75.03
C ALA A 782 3.23 19.58 -74.69
N ILE A 783 3.58 20.53 -75.58
CA ILE A 783 4.68 21.48 -75.35
C ILE A 783 4.28 22.43 -74.20
N TYR A 784 3.08 22.99 -74.27
CA TYR A 784 2.56 23.86 -73.21
C TYR A 784 2.39 23.13 -71.87
N ILE A 785 1.99 21.84 -71.88
CA ILE A 785 1.95 21.01 -70.66
C ILE A 785 3.33 20.93 -70.02
N ASN A 786 4.38 20.64 -70.81
CA ASN A 786 5.73 20.59 -70.27
C ASN A 786 6.18 21.95 -69.71
N GLN A 787 5.80 23.06 -70.33
CA GLN A 787 6.18 24.42 -69.88
C GLN A 787 5.50 24.76 -68.55
N LEU A 788 4.21 24.44 -68.44
CA LEU A 788 3.45 24.57 -67.22
C LEU A 788 4.04 23.73 -66.07
N ILE A 789 4.41 22.47 -66.33
CA ILE A 789 5.04 21.59 -65.33
C ILE A 789 6.33 22.21 -64.78
N ALA A 790 7.18 22.76 -65.66
CA ALA A 790 8.44 23.40 -65.25
C ALA A 790 8.20 24.64 -64.39
N PHE A 791 7.23 25.49 -64.77
CA PHE A 791 6.85 26.66 -63.98
C PHE A 791 6.25 26.27 -62.61
N ALA A 792 5.39 25.25 -62.58
CA ALA A 792 4.73 24.75 -61.38
C ALA A 792 5.76 24.29 -60.32
N THR A 793 6.84 23.60 -60.72
CA THR A 793 7.93 23.21 -59.81
C THR A 793 8.58 24.42 -59.12
N ILE A 794 8.81 25.50 -59.86
CA ILE A 794 9.44 26.73 -59.33
C ILE A 794 8.46 27.47 -58.41
N SER A 795 7.26 27.73 -58.91
CA SER A 795 6.20 28.45 -58.19
C SER A 795 5.87 27.75 -56.87
N LYS A 796 5.78 26.43 -56.84
CA LYS A 796 5.55 25.64 -55.61
C LYS A 796 6.60 25.94 -54.54
N THR A 797 7.88 25.94 -54.93
CA THR A 797 8.99 26.13 -54.00
C THR A 797 8.95 27.52 -53.40
N ILE A 798 8.68 28.53 -54.22
CA ILE A 798 8.54 29.93 -53.79
C ILE A 798 7.32 30.09 -52.87
N MET A 799 6.16 29.53 -53.22
CA MET A 799 4.97 29.63 -52.37
C MET A 799 5.13 28.92 -51.02
N THR A 800 5.87 27.80 -51.00
CA THR A 800 6.22 27.12 -49.74
C THR A 800 7.09 28.02 -48.85
N ALA A 801 7.98 28.81 -49.45
CA ALA A 801 8.81 29.78 -48.75
C ALA A 801 8.00 30.90 -48.11
N VAL A 802 7.09 31.48 -48.92
CA VAL A 802 6.16 32.52 -48.48
C VAL A 802 5.31 32.03 -47.31
N LEU A 803 4.78 30.80 -47.37
CA LEU A 803 3.95 30.22 -46.30
C LEU A 803 4.69 29.96 -44.98
N GLN A 804 6.03 29.93 -44.98
CA GLN A 804 6.83 29.70 -43.78
C GLN A 804 7.12 30.98 -42.99
N THR A 805 6.88 32.15 -43.60
CA THR A 805 7.01 33.46 -42.95
C THR A 805 6.04 33.59 -41.77
N GLN A 806 6.45 34.32 -40.72
CA GLN A 806 5.62 34.52 -39.54
C GLN A 806 4.34 35.27 -39.90
N THR A 807 4.44 36.25 -40.78
CA THR A 807 3.30 37.04 -41.24
C THR A 807 2.29 36.19 -42.02
N ALA A 808 2.74 35.22 -42.83
CA ALA A 808 1.83 34.29 -43.49
C ALA A 808 1.13 33.34 -42.51
N LYS A 809 1.79 32.95 -41.40
CA LYS A 809 1.19 32.13 -40.34
C LYS A 809 0.14 32.88 -39.52
N GLU A 810 0.31 34.20 -39.38
CA GLU A 810 -0.61 35.08 -38.66
C GLU A 810 -1.77 35.60 -39.53
N MET A 811 -1.64 35.54 -40.86
CA MET A 811 -2.70 35.91 -41.79
C MET A 811 -3.94 35.02 -41.61
N GLY A 812 -5.12 35.64 -41.52
CA GLY A 812 -6.40 34.96 -41.27
C GLY A 812 -6.73 33.87 -42.30
N ARG A 813 -7.61 32.93 -41.88
CA ARG A 813 -7.96 31.69 -42.60
C ARG A 813 -8.28 31.87 -44.09
N MET A 814 -8.89 33.00 -44.49
CA MET A 814 -9.29 33.25 -45.89
C MET A 814 -8.08 33.48 -46.81
N ALA A 815 -7.05 34.20 -46.36
CA ALA A 815 -5.86 34.45 -47.16
C ALA A 815 -4.96 33.20 -47.24
N ALA A 816 -4.88 32.42 -46.16
CA ALA A 816 -4.25 31.11 -46.15
C ALA A 816 -4.91 30.14 -47.15
N ALA A 817 -6.24 30.15 -47.27
CA ALA A 817 -6.96 29.28 -48.22
C ALA A 817 -6.66 29.61 -49.69
N MET A 818 -6.57 30.90 -50.05
CA MET A 818 -6.18 31.30 -51.42
C MET A 818 -4.77 30.82 -51.76
N ILE A 819 -3.81 31.02 -50.84
CA ILE A 819 -2.43 30.59 -51.03
C ILE A 819 -2.34 29.06 -51.15
N GLN A 820 -3.08 28.32 -50.31
CA GLN A 820 -3.16 26.86 -50.38
C GLN A 820 -3.72 26.37 -51.72
N THR A 821 -4.72 27.06 -52.29
CA THR A 821 -5.28 26.71 -53.59
C THR A 821 -4.24 26.84 -54.71
N SER A 822 -3.42 27.91 -54.68
CA SER A 822 -2.31 28.10 -55.63
C SER A 822 -1.24 27.01 -55.46
N VAL A 823 -0.96 26.59 -54.23
CA VAL A 823 -0.04 25.48 -53.94
C VAL A 823 -0.58 24.16 -54.46
N ILE A 824 -1.86 23.84 -54.28
CA ILE A 824 -2.48 22.60 -54.78
C ILE A 824 -2.37 22.51 -56.30
N LEU A 825 -2.62 23.62 -57.01
CA LEU A 825 -2.46 23.67 -58.47
C LEU A 825 -1.01 23.44 -58.88
N ALA A 826 -0.04 24.06 -58.21
CA ALA A 826 1.38 23.85 -58.48
C ALA A 826 1.86 22.42 -58.10
N ASP A 827 1.28 21.82 -57.06
CA ASP A 827 1.57 20.47 -56.59
C ASP A 827 1.14 19.40 -57.59
N SER A 828 -0.04 19.59 -58.19
CA SER A 828 -0.55 18.70 -59.22
C SER A 828 0.35 18.66 -60.47
N GLY A 829 1.00 19.77 -60.80
CA GLY A 829 1.89 19.88 -61.96
C GLY A 829 3.31 19.39 -61.72
N SER A 830 3.85 19.57 -60.51
CA SER A 830 5.25 19.23 -60.20
C SER A 830 5.48 17.76 -59.86
N GLY A 831 4.47 17.06 -59.32
CA GLY A 831 4.58 15.66 -58.90
C GLY A 831 5.32 15.39 -57.60
N GLU A 832 5.77 16.46 -56.94
CA GLU A 832 6.68 16.41 -55.78
C GLU A 832 5.96 16.77 -54.47
N GLY A 833 4.80 16.15 -54.21
CA GLY A 833 4.13 16.23 -52.91
C GLY A 833 2.73 15.65 -52.98
N ALA A 834 2.30 14.92 -51.95
CA ALA A 834 0.97 14.34 -51.92
C ALA A 834 -0.12 15.43 -51.88
N LEU A 835 -1.13 15.33 -52.76
CA LEU A 835 -2.40 16.03 -52.56
C LEU A 835 -2.90 15.67 -51.15
N LEU A 836 -3.18 16.68 -50.31
CA LEU A 836 -3.56 16.56 -48.89
C LEU A 836 -2.41 16.32 -47.89
N GLY A 837 -1.14 16.52 -48.28
CA GLY A 837 -0.03 16.67 -47.34
C GLY A 837 0.44 15.39 -46.65
N ALA A 838 0.11 14.21 -47.20
CA ALA A 838 0.64 12.95 -46.70
C ALA A 838 2.14 12.81 -46.99
N SER A 839 2.94 12.53 -45.96
CA SER A 839 4.35 12.16 -46.14
C SER A 839 4.49 10.75 -46.70
N THR A 840 5.44 10.52 -47.61
CA THR A 840 5.84 9.17 -48.04
C THR A 840 6.24 8.26 -46.88
N GLN A 841 6.79 8.81 -45.80
CA GLN A 841 7.09 8.04 -44.59
C GLN A 841 5.82 7.63 -43.82
N CYS A 842 4.73 8.42 -43.89
CA CYS A 842 3.45 8.00 -43.34
C CYS A 842 2.89 6.81 -44.11
N LEU A 843 2.97 6.83 -45.46
CA LEU A 843 2.56 5.70 -46.29
C LEU A 843 3.29 4.41 -45.91
N LEU A 844 4.60 4.48 -45.71
CA LEU A 844 5.40 3.35 -45.23
C LEU A 844 4.97 2.85 -43.87
N SER A 845 4.64 3.75 -42.94
CA SER A 845 4.14 3.32 -41.63
C SER A 845 2.78 2.64 -41.68
N TYR A 846 1.94 2.91 -42.69
CA TYR A 846 0.64 2.24 -42.85
C TYR A 846 0.78 0.76 -43.24
N ILE A 847 1.95 0.35 -43.70
CA ILE A 847 2.29 -1.04 -44.03
C ILE A 847 3.34 -1.62 -43.06
N ASP A 848 3.45 -1.06 -41.86
CA ASP A 848 4.42 -1.42 -40.81
C ASP A 848 5.90 -1.39 -41.26
N PHE A 849 6.20 -0.64 -42.32
CA PHE A 849 7.58 -0.43 -42.76
C PHE A 849 8.20 0.75 -41.99
N GLY A 850 9.47 0.61 -41.61
CA GLY A 850 10.16 1.62 -40.80
C GLY A 850 10.13 3.01 -41.44
N LYS A 851 9.70 4.02 -40.67
CA LYS A 851 9.67 5.45 -41.05
C LYS A 851 11.09 5.99 -41.23
N SER A 852 11.70 5.69 -42.36
CA SER A 852 13.06 6.11 -42.69
C SER A 852 13.07 6.89 -44.00
N LEU A 853 13.98 7.85 -44.09
CA LEU A 853 14.23 8.58 -45.34
C LEU A 853 14.65 7.62 -46.47
N ALA A 854 15.40 6.56 -46.12
CA ALA A 854 15.79 5.49 -47.04
C ALA A 854 14.59 4.70 -47.55
N GLY A 855 13.66 4.31 -46.68
CA GLY A 855 12.43 3.65 -47.09
C GLY A 855 11.60 4.53 -48.04
N ALA A 856 11.46 5.82 -47.71
CA ALA A 856 10.71 6.77 -48.54
C ALA A 856 11.33 6.90 -49.94
N HIS A 857 12.65 7.08 -49.98
CA HIS A 857 13.40 7.16 -51.23
C HIS A 857 13.32 5.84 -52.03
N PHE A 858 13.40 4.69 -51.36
CA PHE A 858 13.24 3.38 -51.98
C PHE A 858 11.84 3.20 -52.57
N LEU A 859 10.78 3.59 -51.85
CA LEU A 859 9.40 3.53 -52.35
C LEU A 859 9.24 4.38 -53.61
N GLU A 860 9.78 5.60 -53.62
CA GLU A 860 9.74 6.45 -54.82
C GLU A 860 10.49 5.83 -56.00
N LEU A 861 11.67 5.24 -55.76
CA LEU A 861 12.45 4.53 -56.77
C LEU A 861 11.73 3.29 -57.28
N ALA A 862 11.11 2.51 -56.40
CA ALA A 862 10.37 1.30 -56.74
C ALA A 862 9.14 1.63 -57.60
N VAL A 863 8.38 2.66 -57.24
CA VAL A 863 7.24 3.12 -58.03
C VAL A 863 7.69 3.65 -59.39
N ALA A 864 8.75 4.46 -59.44
CA ALA A 864 9.32 4.94 -60.69
C ALA A 864 9.77 3.78 -61.59
N ALA A 865 10.50 2.80 -61.04
CA ALA A 865 10.98 1.62 -61.76
C ALA A 865 9.82 0.76 -62.26
N LEU A 866 8.78 0.53 -61.43
CA LEU A 866 7.61 -0.25 -61.80
C LEU A 866 6.80 0.42 -62.90
N LEU A 867 6.62 1.74 -62.86
CA LEU A 867 5.93 2.48 -63.92
C LEU A 867 6.70 2.46 -65.23
N VAL A 868 8.03 2.67 -65.17
CA VAL A 868 8.91 2.56 -66.34
C VAL A 868 8.91 1.14 -66.90
N ALA A 869 9.04 0.11 -66.07
CA ALA A 869 9.00 -1.28 -66.49
C ALA A 869 7.64 -1.69 -67.07
N SER A 870 6.55 -1.21 -66.49
CA SER A 870 5.19 -1.46 -66.99
C SER A 870 5.01 -0.86 -68.38
N LEU A 871 5.42 0.40 -68.59
CA LEU A 871 5.33 1.02 -69.90
C LEU A 871 6.30 0.40 -70.92
N ALA A 872 7.50 0.00 -70.48
CA ALA A 872 8.46 -0.71 -71.31
C ALA A 872 7.90 -2.06 -71.78
N SER A 873 7.20 -2.79 -70.90
CA SER A 873 6.58 -4.08 -71.19
C SER A 873 5.34 -3.95 -72.08
N LEU A 874 4.55 -2.88 -71.90
CA LEU A 874 3.33 -2.64 -72.67
C LEU A 874 3.59 -2.03 -74.05
N LYS A 875 4.69 -1.28 -74.22
CA LYS A 875 4.99 -0.51 -75.43
C LYS A 875 6.46 -0.61 -75.84
N ASP A 876 7.28 0.38 -75.48
CA ASP A 876 8.65 0.52 -75.96
C ASP A 876 9.55 0.97 -74.81
N SER A 877 10.65 0.24 -74.60
CA SER A 877 11.58 0.49 -73.51
C SER A 877 12.28 1.84 -73.61
N LYS A 878 12.53 2.36 -74.82
CA LYS A 878 13.14 3.69 -75.03
C LYS A 878 12.16 4.80 -74.64
N VAL A 879 10.86 4.65 -74.97
CA VAL A 879 9.81 5.64 -74.57
C VAL A 879 9.64 5.66 -73.07
N ALA A 880 9.56 4.47 -72.47
CA ALA A 880 9.43 4.36 -71.04
C ALA A 880 10.62 4.99 -70.32
N LEU A 881 11.84 4.82 -70.85
CA LEU A 881 13.04 5.42 -70.29
C LEU A 881 13.04 6.95 -70.43
N VAL A 882 12.63 7.52 -71.57
CA VAL A 882 12.53 8.99 -71.76
C VAL A 882 11.47 9.59 -70.84
N ALA A 883 10.27 9.01 -70.81
CA ALA A 883 9.21 9.48 -69.91
C ALA A 883 9.63 9.34 -68.44
N GLY A 884 10.30 8.23 -68.10
CA GLY A 884 10.82 7.96 -66.76
C GLY A 884 11.87 8.95 -66.31
N LEU A 885 12.89 9.24 -67.13
CA LEU A 885 13.95 10.19 -66.80
C LEU A 885 13.38 11.60 -66.59
N ASN A 886 12.45 12.07 -67.43
CA ASN A 886 11.87 13.41 -67.29
C ASN A 886 11.00 13.58 -66.02
N CYS A 887 10.29 12.52 -65.63
CA CYS A 887 9.40 12.54 -64.48
C CYS A 887 10.13 12.28 -63.15
N PHE A 888 11.03 11.29 -63.12
CA PHE A 888 11.55 10.73 -61.88
C PHE A 888 13.01 11.08 -61.59
N LEU A 889 13.82 11.52 -62.57
CA LEU A 889 15.20 11.94 -62.29
C LEU A 889 15.28 13.11 -61.29
N PRO A 890 14.47 14.20 -61.42
CA PRO A 890 14.50 15.30 -60.46
C PRO A 890 14.16 14.86 -59.02
N PRO A 891 13.03 14.17 -58.75
CA PRO A 891 12.73 13.69 -57.40
C PRO A 891 13.76 12.73 -56.82
N VAL A 892 14.31 11.81 -57.63
CA VAL A 892 15.36 10.87 -57.18
C VAL A 892 16.63 11.60 -56.76
N VAL A 893 17.08 12.58 -57.56
CA VAL A 893 18.26 13.38 -57.21
C VAL A 893 18.00 14.24 -55.96
N ALA A 894 16.80 14.81 -55.80
CA ALA A 894 16.41 15.45 -54.55
C ALA A 894 16.38 14.49 -53.36
N GLY A 895 15.95 13.25 -53.58
CA GLY A 895 15.97 12.19 -52.57
C GLY A 895 17.34 12.07 -51.94
N PHE A 896 18.40 12.03 -52.74
CA PHE A 896 19.79 12.08 -52.27
C PHE A 896 20.16 13.43 -51.61
N GLY A 897 19.68 14.55 -52.15
CA GLY A 897 19.91 15.88 -51.57
C GLY A 897 19.43 16.02 -50.12
N LYS A 898 18.31 15.38 -49.77
CA LYS A 898 17.74 15.38 -48.40
C LYS A 898 18.71 14.84 -47.34
N TYR A 899 19.60 13.93 -47.73
CA TYR A 899 20.62 13.35 -46.84
C TYR A 899 21.77 14.32 -46.53
N LEU A 900 21.97 15.34 -47.36
CA LEU A 900 23.05 16.33 -47.20
C LEU A 900 22.66 17.49 -46.27
N VAL A 901 21.45 17.46 -45.71
CA VAL A 901 20.98 18.48 -44.76
C VAL A 901 21.68 18.27 -43.42
N CYS A 902 22.50 19.25 -43.06
CA CYS A 902 23.23 19.30 -41.81
C CYS A 902 23.02 20.64 -41.12
N TYR A 903 22.96 20.62 -39.79
CA TYR A 903 22.71 21.82 -38.97
C TYR A 903 23.47 21.75 -37.65
N ARG A 904 23.54 22.87 -36.94
CA ARG A 904 24.16 22.96 -35.61
C ARG A 904 23.08 23.08 -34.54
N LEU A 905 23.21 22.30 -33.48
CA LEU A 905 22.29 22.32 -32.33
C LEU A 905 22.84 23.14 -31.16
N GLU A 906 24.16 23.39 -31.09
CA GLU A 906 24.84 24.03 -29.96
C GLU A 906 25.53 25.34 -30.40
N PRO A 907 25.68 26.34 -29.49
CA PRO A 907 26.41 27.58 -29.75
C PRO A 907 27.93 27.39 -29.96
N GLU A 908 28.58 28.40 -30.56
CA GLU A 908 29.88 28.35 -31.25
C GLU A 908 31.14 28.05 -30.41
N ASP A 909 31.02 27.78 -29.12
CA ASP A 909 32.17 27.61 -28.23
C ASP A 909 32.95 26.29 -28.43
N ARG A 910 32.48 25.41 -29.34
CA ARG A 910 33.17 24.17 -29.74
C ARG A 910 33.15 23.99 -31.26
N PHE A 911 34.31 24.12 -31.89
CA PHE A 911 34.48 24.29 -33.34
C PHE A 911 34.06 23.14 -34.29
N LEU A 912 33.35 22.07 -33.89
CA LEU A 912 33.25 20.88 -34.78
C LEU A 912 31.99 19.98 -34.82
N SER A 913 30.86 20.24 -34.14
CA SER A 913 29.71 19.31 -34.20
C SER A 913 28.61 19.72 -35.19
N LEU A 914 28.88 19.56 -36.50
CA LEU A 914 27.80 19.59 -37.50
C LEU A 914 26.95 18.30 -37.34
N HIS A 915 25.64 18.43 -37.13
CA HIS A 915 24.73 17.30 -36.98
C HIS A 915 24.04 17.00 -38.30
N CYS A 916 24.27 15.80 -38.85
CA CYS A 916 23.70 15.33 -40.10
C CYS A 916 22.96 14.00 -39.85
N PRO A 917 21.77 14.04 -39.23
CA PRO A 917 21.09 12.83 -38.73
C PRO A 917 20.63 11.89 -39.84
N PHE A 918 20.56 12.38 -41.08
CA PHE A 918 19.99 11.63 -42.20
C PHE A 918 21.00 10.74 -42.90
N LEU A 919 22.32 10.94 -42.69
CA LEU A 919 23.35 10.18 -43.38
C LEU A 919 23.36 8.69 -42.94
N PRO A 920 23.40 7.74 -43.88
CA PRO A 920 23.29 6.32 -43.58
C PRO A 920 24.65 5.72 -43.19
N THR A 921 25.22 6.08 -42.04
CA THR A 921 26.34 5.37 -41.37
C THR A 921 26.77 6.10 -40.09
N GLU A 922 27.34 5.38 -39.11
CA GLU A 922 27.97 5.99 -37.92
C GLU A 922 29.15 6.91 -38.26
N SER A 923 29.77 6.71 -39.43
CA SER A 923 30.80 7.57 -39.99
C SER A 923 30.17 8.67 -40.86
N LEU A 924 30.24 9.92 -40.38
CA LEU A 924 29.74 11.11 -41.10
C LEU A 924 30.36 11.24 -42.50
N MET A 925 31.68 11.05 -42.60
CA MET A 925 32.41 11.22 -43.86
C MET A 925 32.08 10.13 -44.88
N VAL A 926 31.97 8.87 -44.45
CA VAL A 926 31.63 7.76 -45.36
C VAL A 926 30.22 7.91 -45.88
N GLY A 927 29.26 8.22 -45.01
CA GLY A 927 27.87 8.47 -45.40
C GLY A 927 27.77 9.63 -46.39
N PHE A 928 28.47 10.74 -46.12
CA PHE A 928 28.50 11.89 -47.02
C PHE A 928 29.06 11.52 -48.39
N VAL A 929 30.20 10.82 -48.46
CA VAL A 929 30.82 10.37 -49.72
C VAL A 929 29.88 9.43 -50.47
N LEU A 930 29.26 8.46 -49.81
CA LEU A 930 28.33 7.52 -50.44
C LEU A 930 27.11 8.21 -51.04
N VAL A 931 26.48 9.10 -50.28
CA VAL A 931 25.32 9.88 -50.75
C VAL A 931 25.71 10.79 -51.90
N PHE A 932 26.86 11.48 -51.79
CA PHE A 932 27.34 12.38 -52.82
C PHE A 932 27.74 11.64 -54.11
N CYS A 933 28.43 10.51 -54.00
CA CYS A 933 28.72 9.62 -55.12
C CYS A 933 27.42 9.08 -55.75
N GLY A 934 26.44 8.68 -54.95
CA GLY A 934 25.13 8.24 -55.42
C GLY A 934 24.38 9.34 -56.17
N LEU A 935 24.40 10.57 -55.65
CA LEU A 935 23.83 11.75 -56.28
C LEU A 935 24.49 12.05 -57.63
N ILE A 936 25.83 12.11 -57.67
CA ILE A 936 26.59 12.34 -58.90
C ILE A 936 26.32 11.22 -59.90
N LEU A 937 26.36 9.96 -59.47
CA LEU A 937 26.15 8.81 -60.33
C LEU A 937 24.75 8.83 -60.94
N CYS A 938 23.71 9.06 -60.14
CA CYS A 938 22.33 9.11 -60.64
C CYS A 938 22.13 10.27 -61.62
N PHE A 939 22.64 11.47 -61.28
CA PHE A 939 22.54 12.64 -62.14
C PHE A 939 23.32 12.45 -63.45
N ALA A 940 24.58 12.02 -63.36
CA ALA A 940 25.44 11.80 -64.52
C ALA A 940 24.92 10.64 -65.40
N ALA A 941 24.53 9.50 -64.81
CA ALA A 941 23.98 8.38 -65.57
C ALA A 941 22.66 8.75 -66.25
N GLY A 942 21.75 9.43 -65.53
CA GLY A 942 20.49 9.95 -66.08
C GLY A 942 20.74 10.92 -67.24
N LEU A 943 21.66 11.86 -67.08
CA LEU A 943 22.03 12.85 -68.08
C LEU A 943 22.73 12.23 -69.29
N CYS A 944 23.70 11.33 -69.07
CA CYS A 944 24.41 10.62 -70.13
C CYS A 944 23.45 9.74 -70.94
N LYS A 945 22.50 9.05 -70.28
CA LYS A 945 21.46 8.29 -70.98
C LYS A 945 20.51 9.20 -71.73
N TRP A 946 20.11 10.34 -71.15
CA TRP A 946 19.31 11.35 -71.84
C TRP A 946 20.01 11.88 -73.10
N LEU A 947 21.28 12.26 -72.97
CA LEU A 947 22.11 12.75 -74.06
C LEU A 947 22.31 11.69 -75.14
N SER A 948 22.62 10.45 -74.75
CA SER A 948 22.76 9.32 -75.67
C SER A 948 21.48 9.07 -76.46
N LEU A 949 20.31 9.09 -75.80
CA LEU A 949 19.01 8.97 -76.46
C LEU A 949 18.76 10.16 -77.40
N SER A 950 19.15 11.38 -77.00
CA SER A 950 18.99 12.58 -77.84
C SER A 950 19.91 12.60 -79.08
N GLN A 951 21.11 12.02 -78.97
CA GLN A 951 22.15 12.02 -80.02
C GLN A 951 22.06 10.84 -80.98
N SER A 952 21.43 9.72 -80.60
CA SER A 952 21.32 8.49 -81.41
C SER A 952 20.77 8.71 -82.85
N LYS A 953 20.12 9.85 -83.11
CA LYS A 953 19.56 10.25 -84.40
C LYS A 953 20.61 10.66 -85.46
N GLN A 954 21.82 11.08 -85.08
CA GLN A 954 22.80 11.63 -86.04
C GLN A 954 23.67 10.57 -86.76
N SER A 955 23.70 9.32 -86.29
CA SER A 955 24.69 8.33 -86.74
C SER A 955 24.21 7.34 -87.81
N LYS A 956 22.92 7.29 -88.17
CA LYS A 956 22.41 6.29 -89.13
C LYS A 956 21.85 6.95 -90.39
N GLY A 957 22.43 6.59 -91.53
CA GLY A 957 22.10 7.08 -92.87
C GLY A 957 20.68 6.75 -93.33
N LYS A 958 20.28 7.41 -94.42
CA LYS A 958 18.93 7.72 -94.94
C LYS A 958 17.91 6.58 -95.18
N LEU A 959 18.15 5.31 -94.83
CA LEU A 959 17.35 4.17 -95.35
C LEU A 959 16.72 3.21 -94.33
N GLN A 960 16.52 3.63 -93.07
CA GLN A 960 15.72 2.87 -92.10
C GLN A 960 14.99 3.84 -91.16
N VAL A 961 13.95 4.51 -91.66
CA VAL A 961 13.38 5.72 -91.02
C VAL A 961 12.07 5.48 -90.24
N LEU A 962 11.43 4.31 -90.30
CA LEU A 962 10.11 4.16 -89.65
C LEU A 962 10.10 3.67 -88.19
N ASP A 963 11.16 3.07 -87.65
CA ASP A 963 11.09 2.42 -86.32
C ASP A 963 11.73 3.19 -85.15
N GLU A 964 12.38 4.34 -85.36
CA GLU A 964 13.00 5.12 -84.26
C GLU A 964 12.38 6.52 -84.07
N ALA A 965 11.04 6.62 -84.12
CA ALA A 965 10.29 7.87 -83.97
C ALA A 965 10.21 8.42 -82.53
N HIS A 966 10.71 7.68 -81.53
CA HIS A 966 10.31 7.85 -80.13
C HIS A 966 11.01 9.01 -79.42
N VAL A 967 12.20 9.43 -79.85
CA VAL A 967 12.92 10.62 -79.33
C VAL A 967 12.66 11.87 -80.18
N ILE A 968 12.09 11.70 -81.38
CA ILE A 968 11.75 12.82 -82.29
C ILE A 968 10.68 13.71 -81.66
N PHE A 969 9.81 13.18 -80.81
CA PHE A 969 8.75 13.93 -80.14
C PHE A 969 9.25 15.18 -79.40
N LEU A 970 10.28 15.03 -78.53
CA LEU A 970 10.79 16.14 -77.71
C LEU A 970 11.62 17.14 -78.52
N THR A 971 12.27 16.69 -79.61
CA THR A 971 13.23 17.50 -80.36
C THR A 971 12.72 18.07 -81.67
N SER A 972 11.58 17.58 -82.18
CA SER A 972 11.06 17.92 -83.52
C SER A 972 10.69 19.39 -83.72
N LYS A 973 10.39 20.12 -82.63
CA LYS A 973 10.02 21.54 -82.70
C LYS A 973 11.17 22.48 -82.34
N TYR A 974 12.31 21.95 -81.90
CA TYR A 974 13.52 22.74 -81.74
C TYR A 974 14.22 22.93 -83.08
N LYS A 975 14.89 24.07 -83.25
CA LYS A 975 15.80 24.28 -84.38
C LYS A 975 16.88 23.19 -84.33
N PRO A 976 17.33 22.64 -85.48
CA PRO A 976 18.31 21.54 -85.50
C PRO A 976 19.59 21.81 -84.70
N ARG A 977 20.03 23.07 -84.61
CA ARG A 977 21.19 23.51 -83.82
C ARG A 977 20.98 23.47 -82.29
N TYR A 978 19.74 23.30 -81.84
CA TYR A 978 19.33 23.32 -80.43
C TYR A 978 18.57 22.05 -80.02
N THR A 979 18.83 20.91 -80.68
CA THR A 979 18.20 19.63 -80.31
C THR A 979 18.55 19.18 -78.89
N LEU A 980 19.71 19.60 -78.38
CA LEU A 980 20.15 19.33 -77.01
C LEU A 980 19.51 20.26 -75.96
N PHE A 981 18.70 21.24 -76.36
CA PHE A 981 18.12 22.21 -75.43
C PHE A 981 17.13 21.59 -74.44
N GLU A 982 16.51 20.45 -74.80
CA GLU A 982 15.68 19.69 -73.85
C GLU A 982 16.48 19.21 -72.63
N THR A 983 17.79 19.00 -72.79
CA THR A 983 18.69 18.66 -71.68
C THR A 983 18.80 19.80 -70.68
N GLU A 984 18.87 21.07 -71.12
CA GLU A 984 18.87 22.24 -70.22
C GLU A 984 17.63 22.22 -69.32
N ARG A 985 16.47 21.93 -69.89
CA ARG A 985 15.21 21.89 -69.15
C ARG A 985 15.20 20.82 -68.06
N LEU A 986 15.68 19.62 -68.40
CA LEU A 986 15.80 18.51 -67.46
C LEU A 986 16.79 18.85 -66.34
N VAL A 987 17.94 19.41 -66.69
CA VAL A 987 18.98 19.85 -65.73
C VAL A 987 18.43 20.93 -64.80
N ARG A 988 17.77 21.96 -65.34
CA ARG A 988 17.14 23.03 -64.57
C ARG A 988 16.12 22.50 -63.57
N LYS A 989 15.21 21.64 -64.01
CA LYS A 989 14.20 21.01 -63.14
C LYS A 989 14.89 20.22 -62.03
N THR A 990 15.92 19.44 -62.37
CA THR A 990 16.69 18.65 -61.41
C THR A 990 17.44 19.50 -60.40
N LEU A 991 18.08 20.60 -60.83
CA LEU A 991 18.79 21.52 -59.93
C LEU A 991 17.85 22.25 -58.98
N ILE A 992 16.68 22.69 -59.44
CA ILE A 992 15.69 23.39 -58.59
C ILE A 992 15.16 22.46 -57.52
N THR A 993 14.77 21.24 -57.91
CA THR A 993 14.33 20.19 -56.99
C THR A 993 15.44 19.81 -56.01
N LEU A 994 16.70 19.72 -56.46
CA LEU A 994 17.85 19.43 -55.60
C LEU A 994 18.15 20.55 -54.60
N ILE A 995 18.18 21.81 -55.04
CA ILE A 995 18.38 22.98 -54.17
C ILE A 995 17.34 23.00 -53.06
N ARG A 996 16.08 22.72 -53.40
CA ARG A 996 14.98 22.62 -52.43
C ARG A 996 15.23 21.55 -51.36
N ALA A 997 15.78 20.41 -51.76
CA ALA A 997 16.06 19.30 -50.87
C ALA A 997 17.28 19.55 -49.96
N VAL A 998 18.36 20.14 -50.49
CA VAL A 998 19.61 20.40 -49.75
C VAL A 998 19.50 21.63 -48.84
N LEU A 999 18.75 22.64 -49.26
CA LEU A 999 18.55 23.87 -48.52
C LEU A 999 17.08 23.98 -48.09
N PRO A 1000 16.65 23.28 -47.03
CA PRO A 1000 15.29 23.37 -46.57
C PRO A 1000 15.00 24.79 -46.09
N ILE A 1001 13.82 25.28 -46.45
CA ILE A 1001 13.34 26.63 -46.13
C ILE A 1001 13.41 26.95 -44.62
N SER A 1002 13.17 25.96 -43.77
CA SER A 1002 13.20 26.13 -42.32
C SER A 1002 14.59 26.43 -41.77
N LEU A 1003 15.65 26.06 -42.51
CA LEU A 1003 17.04 26.23 -42.08
C LEU A 1003 17.69 27.50 -42.64
N SER A 1004 17.55 27.75 -43.94
CA SER A 1004 18.26 28.85 -44.62
C SER A 1004 17.44 29.41 -45.80
N PRO A 1005 16.30 30.07 -45.52
CA PRO A 1005 15.36 30.46 -46.57
C PRO A 1005 15.97 31.45 -47.57
N ALA A 1006 16.82 32.36 -47.10
CA ALA A 1006 17.53 33.31 -47.96
C ALA A 1006 18.50 32.63 -48.95
N LEU A 1007 19.25 31.62 -48.49
CA LEU A 1007 20.21 30.89 -49.33
C LEU A 1007 19.49 30.03 -50.38
N GLN A 1008 18.36 29.43 -50.00
CA GLN A 1008 17.50 28.69 -50.93
C GLN A 1008 16.96 29.61 -52.03
N MET A 1009 16.35 30.75 -51.68
CA MET A 1009 15.80 31.69 -52.67
C MET A 1009 16.88 32.28 -53.59
N GLY A 1010 18.04 32.63 -53.04
CA GLY A 1010 19.17 33.11 -53.84
C GLY A 1010 19.64 32.08 -54.87
N SER A 1011 19.80 30.82 -54.45
CA SER A 1011 20.22 29.72 -55.33
C SER A 1011 19.19 29.44 -56.44
N LEU A 1012 17.90 29.45 -56.11
CA LEU A 1012 16.82 29.32 -57.09
C LEU A 1012 16.82 30.48 -58.09
N GLY A 1013 17.03 31.71 -57.62
CA GLY A 1013 17.13 32.90 -58.46
C GLY A 1013 18.22 32.77 -59.52
N VAL A 1014 19.41 32.28 -59.13
CA VAL A 1014 20.53 32.05 -60.07
C VAL A 1014 20.14 31.06 -61.16
N VAL A 1015 19.52 29.93 -60.81
CA VAL A 1015 19.11 28.91 -61.79
C VAL A 1015 18.06 29.46 -62.76
N VAL A 1016 17.03 30.13 -62.25
CA VAL A 1016 15.94 30.69 -63.07
C VAL A 1016 16.45 31.79 -64.00
N LEU A 1017 17.28 32.71 -63.51
CA LEU A 1017 17.86 33.80 -64.31
C LEU A 1017 18.79 33.28 -65.40
N THR A 1018 19.63 32.28 -65.09
CA THR A 1018 20.51 31.63 -66.09
C THR A 1018 19.68 31.03 -67.21
N SER A 1019 18.57 30.35 -66.85
CA SER A 1019 17.67 29.72 -67.81
C SER A 1019 16.93 30.75 -68.66
N LEU A 1020 16.47 31.85 -68.06
CA LEU A 1020 15.85 32.98 -68.75
C LEU A 1020 16.82 33.60 -69.77
N LEU A 1021 18.08 33.79 -69.39
CA LEU A 1021 19.12 34.29 -70.28
C LEU A 1021 19.36 33.34 -71.47
N LEU A 1022 19.42 32.02 -71.22
CA LEU A 1022 19.58 31.04 -72.30
C LEU A 1022 18.40 31.04 -73.29
N TYR A 1023 17.15 31.14 -72.80
CA TYR A 1023 15.97 31.18 -73.67
C TYR A 1023 15.90 32.47 -74.50
N THR A 1024 16.20 33.62 -73.90
CA THR A 1024 16.20 34.91 -74.61
C THR A 1024 17.29 34.98 -75.69
N LEU A 1025 18.47 34.43 -75.43
CA LEU A 1025 19.58 34.42 -76.39
C LEU A 1025 19.41 33.37 -77.49
N CYS A 1026 19.00 32.15 -77.17
CA CYS A 1026 19.01 31.04 -78.12
C CYS A 1026 17.70 30.88 -78.93
N ASN A 1027 16.54 31.25 -78.36
CA ASN A 1027 15.22 31.03 -78.97
C ASN A 1027 15.09 29.63 -79.61
N PRO A 1028 15.13 28.56 -78.80
CA PRO A 1028 15.36 27.20 -79.28
C PRO A 1028 14.22 26.64 -80.15
N TYR A 1029 12.96 27.04 -79.95
CA TYR A 1029 11.82 26.54 -80.74
C TYR A 1029 11.75 27.19 -82.14
N HIS A 1030 11.24 26.43 -83.12
CA HIS A 1030 10.93 26.93 -84.47
C HIS A 1030 9.79 27.95 -84.46
N ALA A 1031 8.72 27.66 -83.70
CA ALA A 1031 7.60 28.58 -83.54
C ALA A 1031 7.95 29.63 -82.49
N PRO A 1032 7.86 30.93 -82.81
CA PRO A 1032 8.21 32.00 -81.86
C PRO A 1032 7.30 31.99 -80.63
N GLU A 1033 6.05 31.58 -80.78
CA GLU A 1033 5.03 31.50 -79.72
C GLU A 1033 5.49 30.66 -78.52
N PHE A 1034 6.16 29.51 -78.77
CA PHE A 1034 6.64 28.65 -77.69
C PHE A 1034 7.85 29.23 -76.95
N ASN A 1035 8.69 30.03 -77.63
CA ASN A 1035 9.80 30.73 -76.97
C ASN A 1035 9.25 31.85 -76.08
N TRP A 1036 8.29 32.63 -76.58
CA TRP A 1036 7.66 33.72 -75.83
C TRP A 1036 6.92 33.23 -74.58
N SER A 1037 6.19 32.12 -74.67
CA SER A 1037 5.51 31.55 -73.50
C SER A 1037 6.51 31.11 -72.42
N GLU A 1038 7.60 30.45 -72.79
CA GLU A 1038 8.62 30.01 -71.83
C GLU A 1038 9.34 31.20 -71.19
N ILE A 1039 9.73 32.21 -71.98
CA ILE A 1039 10.36 33.44 -71.49
C ILE A 1039 9.45 34.13 -70.47
N ALA A 1040 8.15 34.27 -70.79
CA ALA A 1040 7.19 34.89 -69.88
C ALA A 1040 7.04 34.13 -68.55
N LEU A 1041 7.01 32.79 -68.60
CA LEU A 1041 6.96 31.96 -67.40
C LEU A 1041 8.23 32.08 -66.55
N LEU A 1042 9.42 32.06 -67.18
CA LEU A 1042 10.70 32.23 -66.47
C LEU A 1042 10.86 33.63 -65.89
N SER A 1043 10.42 34.69 -66.58
CA SER A 1043 10.39 36.05 -66.04
C SER A 1043 9.44 36.18 -64.84
N THR A 1044 8.27 35.56 -64.92
CA THR A 1044 7.30 35.54 -63.80
C THR A 1044 7.91 34.82 -62.60
N ALA A 1045 8.58 33.68 -62.81
CA ALA A 1045 9.26 32.94 -61.76
C ALA A 1045 10.40 33.75 -61.12
N ALA A 1046 11.22 34.45 -61.92
CA ALA A 1046 12.29 35.32 -61.41
C ALA A 1046 11.74 36.47 -60.56
N TYR A 1047 10.64 37.08 -60.99
CA TYR A 1047 9.94 38.11 -60.22
C TYR A 1047 9.43 37.59 -58.88
N MET A 1048 8.84 36.39 -58.85
CA MET A 1048 8.38 35.75 -57.61
C MET A 1048 9.54 35.44 -56.64
N VAL A 1049 10.69 34.98 -57.13
CA VAL A 1049 11.90 34.78 -56.29
C VAL A 1049 12.36 36.10 -55.68
N PHE A 1050 12.38 37.17 -56.46
CA PHE A 1050 12.78 38.50 -56.00
C PHE A 1050 11.86 38.97 -54.87
N LEU A 1051 10.53 38.94 -55.08
CA LEU A 1051 9.55 39.32 -54.07
C LEU A 1051 9.71 38.53 -52.76
N THR A 1052 9.92 37.22 -52.87
CA THR A 1052 10.06 36.35 -51.70
C THR A 1052 11.39 36.59 -50.97
N SER A 1053 12.46 36.88 -51.70
CA SER A 1053 13.74 37.28 -51.08
C SER A 1053 13.62 38.61 -50.34
N SER A 1054 12.89 39.59 -50.90
CA SER A 1054 12.58 40.85 -50.23
C SER A 1054 11.71 40.65 -48.99
N LEU A 1055 10.74 39.73 -49.04
CA LEU A 1055 9.90 39.36 -47.89
C LEU A 1055 10.74 38.81 -46.73
N LEU A 1056 11.62 37.85 -47.02
CA LEU A 1056 12.51 37.22 -46.04
C LEU A 1056 13.52 38.23 -45.46
N ALA A 1057 14.07 39.11 -46.29
CA ALA A 1057 14.96 40.17 -45.82
C ALA A 1057 14.23 41.16 -44.89
N ASN A 1058 12.99 41.52 -45.21
CA ASN A 1058 12.19 42.43 -44.39
C ASN A 1058 11.79 41.84 -43.03
N GLU A 1059 11.52 40.53 -42.94
CA GLU A 1059 11.29 39.85 -41.65
C GLU A 1059 12.49 39.96 -40.71
N SER A 1060 13.70 39.99 -41.25
CA SER A 1060 14.93 40.11 -40.46
C SER A 1060 15.29 41.54 -40.05
N HIS A 1061 14.61 42.57 -40.59
CA HIS A 1061 14.95 43.97 -40.37
C HIS A 1061 14.04 44.63 -39.32
N TRP A 1062 14.60 45.52 -38.50
CA TRP A 1062 13.90 46.18 -37.40
C TRP A 1062 12.77 47.13 -37.84
N ALA A 1063 12.79 47.61 -39.09
CA ALA A 1063 11.74 48.45 -39.69
C ALA A 1063 10.55 47.62 -40.24
N HIS A 1064 10.07 46.67 -39.46
CA HIS A 1064 9.06 45.69 -39.84
C HIS A 1064 7.66 46.32 -40.04
N SER A 1065 7.07 46.15 -41.24
CA SER A 1065 5.68 46.51 -41.55
C SER A 1065 4.89 45.29 -42.01
N VAL A 1066 3.92 44.86 -41.20
CA VAL A 1066 3.02 43.73 -41.48
C VAL A 1066 2.24 43.93 -42.78
N LEU A 1067 1.75 45.16 -43.04
CA LEU A 1067 0.98 45.48 -44.25
C LEU A 1067 1.80 45.29 -45.53
N THR A 1068 3.07 45.72 -45.49
CA THR A 1068 4.00 45.58 -46.63
C THR A 1068 4.26 44.10 -46.93
N GLN A 1069 4.44 43.29 -45.91
CA GLN A 1069 4.65 41.85 -46.07
C GLN A 1069 3.39 41.14 -46.60
N GLN A 1070 2.22 41.47 -46.07
CA GLN A 1070 0.94 40.95 -46.57
C GLN A 1070 0.75 41.28 -48.06
N ALA A 1071 1.10 42.49 -48.49
CA ALA A 1071 1.03 42.90 -49.89
C ALA A 1071 2.00 42.08 -50.78
N ILE A 1072 3.25 41.87 -50.33
CA ILE A 1072 4.23 41.05 -51.05
C ILE A 1072 3.77 39.59 -51.18
N ILE A 1073 3.23 39.01 -50.09
CA ILE A 1073 2.66 37.65 -50.08
C ILE A 1073 1.53 37.53 -51.12
N LEU A 1074 0.59 38.48 -51.11
CA LEU A 1074 -0.54 38.50 -52.04
C LEU A 1074 -0.09 38.64 -53.50
N CYS A 1075 0.84 39.56 -53.79
CA CYS A 1075 1.38 39.75 -55.14
C CYS A 1075 2.03 38.48 -55.68
N THR A 1076 2.80 37.79 -54.83
CA THR A 1076 3.46 36.52 -55.19
C THR A 1076 2.43 35.42 -55.49
N ALA A 1077 1.38 35.29 -54.68
CA ALA A 1077 0.31 34.32 -54.90
C ALA A 1077 -0.52 34.60 -56.17
N VAL A 1078 -0.80 35.87 -56.46
CA VAL A 1078 -1.52 36.28 -57.68
C VAL A 1078 -0.70 35.96 -58.93
N ALA A 1079 0.60 36.29 -58.93
CA ALA A 1079 1.49 36.00 -60.06
C ALA A 1079 1.52 34.50 -60.40
N ALA A 1080 1.64 33.63 -59.38
CA ALA A 1080 1.60 32.18 -59.53
C ALA A 1080 0.29 31.69 -60.17
N THR A 1081 -0.85 32.20 -59.66
CA THR A 1081 -2.18 31.73 -60.03
C THR A 1081 -2.56 32.15 -61.44
N VAL A 1082 -2.28 33.41 -61.81
CA VAL A 1082 -2.58 33.95 -63.14
C VAL A 1082 -1.79 33.23 -64.22
N ALA A 1083 -0.47 33.07 -64.03
CA ALA A 1083 0.39 32.38 -64.99
C ALA A 1083 -0.06 30.92 -65.22
N SER A 1084 -0.36 30.18 -64.14
CA SER A 1084 -0.82 28.80 -64.21
C SER A 1084 -2.18 28.65 -64.90
N SER A 1085 -3.12 29.56 -64.61
CA SER A 1085 -4.47 29.55 -65.18
C SER A 1085 -4.45 29.84 -66.69
N LEU A 1086 -3.67 30.84 -67.11
CA LEU A 1086 -3.52 31.18 -68.53
C LEU A 1086 -2.94 30.02 -69.34
N MET A 1087 -1.91 29.35 -68.82
CA MET A 1087 -1.32 28.19 -69.47
C MET A 1087 -2.29 26.99 -69.53
N THR A 1088 -3.03 26.74 -68.45
CA THR A 1088 -4.02 25.64 -68.42
C THR A 1088 -5.13 25.88 -69.44
N CYS A 1089 -5.65 27.11 -69.53
CA CYS A 1089 -6.62 27.49 -70.54
C CYS A 1089 -6.09 27.25 -71.96
N ARG A 1090 -4.84 27.68 -72.24
CA ARG A 1090 -4.19 27.44 -73.54
C ARG A 1090 -4.05 25.95 -73.87
N ILE A 1091 -3.69 25.12 -72.89
CA ILE A 1091 -3.59 23.66 -73.07
C ILE A 1091 -4.95 23.04 -73.43
N LEU A 1092 -6.02 23.44 -72.74
CA LEU A 1092 -7.37 22.92 -72.98
C LEU A 1092 -7.87 23.28 -74.38
N LEU A 1093 -7.66 24.54 -74.80
CA LEU A 1093 -8.03 25.01 -76.14
C LEU A 1093 -7.32 24.20 -77.23
N GLU A 1094 -6.03 23.92 -77.06
CA GLU A 1094 -5.29 23.10 -78.03
C GLU A 1094 -5.71 21.62 -78.01
N LYS A 1095 -6.04 21.04 -76.85
CA LYS A 1095 -6.57 19.66 -76.78
C LYS A 1095 -7.93 19.49 -77.43
N LEU A 1096 -8.81 20.50 -77.34
CA LEU A 1096 -10.12 20.47 -78.02
C LEU A 1096 -9.93 20.45 -79.53
N ARG A 1097 -9.06 21.35 -80.05
CA ARG A 1097 -8.68 21.38 -81.47
C ARG A 1097 -8.10 20.05 -81.94
N GLU A 1098 -7.30 19.37 -81.12
CA GLU A 1098 -6.72 18.06 -81.44
C GLU A 1098 -7.73 16.89 -81.41
N ARG A 1099 -8.81 16.97 -80.61
CA ARG A 1099 -9.85 15.91 -80.54
C ARG A 1099 -10.81 15.95 -81.71
N GLU A 1100 -11.17 17.15 -82.16
CA GLU A 1100 -12.02 17.33 -83.33
C GLU A 1100 -11.37 16.65 -84.55
N GLY A 1101 -10.08 16.89 -84.79
CA GLY A 1101 -9.35 16.23 -85.87
C GLY A 1101 -9.21 14.69 -85.76
N ALA A 1102 -9.46 14.06 -84.60
CA ALA A 1102 -9.32 12.61 -84.42
C ALA A 1102 -10.64 11.83 -84.64
N ARG A 1103 -11.79 12.42 -84.30
CA ARG A 1103 -13.11 11.79 -84.53
C ARG A 1103 -13.45 11.67 -86.01
N ASP A 1104 -12.96 12.62 -86.80
CA ASP A 1104 -13.09 12.59 -88.26
C ASP A 1104 -12.38 11.37 -88.88
N LEU A 1105 -11.42 10.74 -88.16
CA LEU A 1105 -10.67 9.57 -88.62
C LEU A 1105 -11.27 8.20 -88.19
N GLU A 1106 -11.97 8.10 -87.04
CA GLU A 1106 -12.50 6.84 -86.48
C GLU A 1106 -13.80 6.35 -87.14
N ARG A 1107 -14.63 7.29 -87.63
CA ARG A 1107 -15.86 6.97 -88.36
C ARG A 1107 -15.59 6.21 -89.66
N GLU A 1108 -14.38 6.33 -90.19
CA GLU A 1108 -13.95 5.59 -91.38
C GLU A 1108 -13.66 4.09 -91.09
N GLN A 1109 -13.62 3.59 -89.84
CA GLN A 1109 -13.12 2.21 -89.50
C GLN A 1109 -14.14 1.16 -88.97
N GLN A 1110 -15.20 1.52 -88.25
CA GLN A 1110 -16.07 0.54 -87.53
C GLN A 1110 -17.09 -0.23 -88.38
N ALA A 1111 -17.31 0.15 -89.64
CA ALA A 1111 -18.28 -0.48 -90.53
C ALA A 1111 -17.97 -1.95 -90.93
N HIS A 1112 -17.05 -2.65 -90.23
CA HIS A 1112 -16.34 -3.81 -90.79
C HIS A 1112 -16.42 -5.18 -90.03
N ALA A 1113 -16.87 -5.36 -88.75
CA ALA A 1113 -16.45 -6.55 -87.93
C ALA A 1113 -17.45 -7.56 -87.27
N GLY A 1114 -18.76 -7.37 -87.16
CA GLY A 1114 -19.67 -8.16 -86.27
C GLY A 1114 -20.02 -9.65 -86.61
N SER A 1115 -19.27 -10.36 -87.45
CA SER A 1115 -19.73 -11.60 -88.11
C SER A 1115 -19.50 -12.96 -87.37
N ILE A 1116 -18.98 -13.02 -86.14
CA ILE A 1116 -18.24 -14.23 -85.67
C ILE A 1116 -18.71 -14.93 -84.36
N GLU A 1117 -19.51 -14.34 -83.46
CA GLU A 1117 -19.70 -14.82 -82.06
C GLU A 1117 -20.54 -16.13 -81.84
N LEU A 1118 -21.07 -16.77 -82.89
CA LEU A 1118 -22.16 -17.76 -82.79
C LEU A 1118 -21.78 -19.19 -82.35
N GLN A 1119 -20.51 -19.58 -82.38
CA GLN A 1119 -20.14 -21.00 -82.17
C GLN A 1119 -19.73 -21.36 -80.73
N SER A 1120 -19.55 -20.39 -79.84
CA SER A 1120 -19.06 -20.64 -78.47
C SER A 1120 -20.09 -21.31 -77.53
N GLN A 1121 -21.38 -21.38 -77.89
CA GLN A 1121 -22.47 -21.87 -77.03
C GLN A 1121 -22.53 -23.40 -76.77
N SER A 1122 -21.77 -24.28 -77.45
CA SER A 1122 -22.02 -25.75 -77.40
C SER A 1122 -21.47 -26.53 -76.20
N LEU A 1123 -20.61 -25.95 -75.36
CA LEU A 1123 -19.91 -26.67 -74.30
C LEU A 1123 -20.38 -26.38 -72.87
N ALA A 1124 -21.31 -25.43 -72.67
CA ALA A 1124 -21.98 -25.18 -71.37
C ALA A 1124 -22.90 -26.35 -70.89
N ARG A 1125 -22.74 -27.56 -71.43
CA ARG A 1125 -23.64 -28.72 -71.30
C ARG A 1125 -22.98 -30.01 -70.79
N ARG A 1126 -21.84 -29.91 -70.13
CA ARG A 1126 -21.41 -30.94 -69.18
C ARG A 1126 -21.38 -30.34 -67.79
#